data_AF-A0A7Y1Z7S4-F1
#
_entry.id   AF-A0A7Y1Z7S4-F1
#
_cell.length_a   1.000
_cell.length_b   1.000
_cell.length_c   1.000
_cell.angle_alpha   90.00
_cell.angle_beta   90.00
_cell.angle_gamma   90.00
#
_symmetry.space_group_name_H-M   'P 1'
#
loop_
_entity.id
_entity.type
_entity.pdbx_description
1 polymer ?
#
loop_
_entity_poly.entity_id
_entity_poly.type
_entity_poly.pdbx_seq_one_letter_code
_entity_poly.pdbx_strand_id
1 'polypeptide(L)'
;MKTKLMVIILYIGFVLPFFAQEEDGMSAVVLPNRNSLTFNRYAINPTFSFVREQSKYVSIFNKREWVQFEDAPLTYLASYSGRFSENIGAGLGVYQQNYGVYTTFGGVLNFAYNVRLTGDSNLTFGMNVGTYKSGIASGNIITNFDDPALQNVPEYLMLSVSPGINYGLEFLDFGVSLNNLVSYNFTTSTIYQGITEQGIQAHLMYTGYMDSRGFFDQSKFSGLVKSEFRKDDTILSGQVMLTVPKGIWAQVGYNTFYGTSAGLGMNITKEIAIEYNFEKAMGDLSEFGPSHDITLAYRFINQKNYYYGSDDEIVGLISTDRKKRPAPLKLSKEEIEAKRQLAAERKAEAEANQLAEQKAKAEAEAKAALLAEQKAQEEAEAKLLAEQKAQEEAEAKLLAEQKAQEEAEAKAKLVAEQKTKAEAEAKARLAAQQKAKEDAEAKAKLLAEQKAREEAEAKAKLLAEQKAKEEAEAKAKLLAEQKAKEEAEAKAIVLAEQKAKEKADAEAKLLAEQKANEERITNPKDVLGKSMYALTQEAEVSKATQSELLKKFDDIVETKDKDLKDLKEENDLSDQGIVVEPKPFKSIEAENRALEAIMSDLDAVIEKRNEEIKALENLYEEKFEADTIVLDEVYLHYRNTLARLKSEQIQAIEARANLKLRLEQIRVATEFERNRRIKRAAFDNENERYLQDRAALENIRNTTDFSNVPLKAEDFDFGEEQSSNIQILKNVTNVENGYYLILAVHSDVQKRNEFVRKVVASGRKDIDFFYDVNTSKYYIYYQKFDSIEAAANEGLKSKGSRPYNEKMSIVKIEN
;
A
#
# COMPACT_ATOMS: atom_id res chain seq x y z
N MET A 1 -13.61 1.58 -27.12
CA MET A 1 -13.64 1.37 -25.65
C MET A 1 -13.28 2.62 -24.81
N LYS A 2 -13.01 3.80 -25.40
CA LYS A 2 -12.62 5.00 -24.64
C LYS A 2 -13.81 5.85 -24.12
N THR A 3 -15.00 5.69 -24.68
CA THR A 3 -16.17 6.52 -24.33
C THR A 3 -16.98 6.00 -23.14
N LYS A 4 -16.88 4.70 -22.80
CA LYS A 4 -17.62 4.11 -21.67
C LYS A 4 -16.99 4.40 -20.29
N LEU A 5 -15.70 4.73 -20.24
CA LEU A 5 -15.02 5.10 -18.98
C LEU A 5 -15.41 6.51 -18.50
N MET A 6 -15.70 7.41 -19.43
CA MET A 6 -16.03 8.81 -19.12
C MET A 6 -17.46 8.99 -18.59
N VAL A 7 -18.37 8.06 -18.93
CA VAL A 7 -19.77 8.06 -18.45
C VAL A 7 -19.88 7.55 -17.00
N ILE A 8 -18.93 6.72 -16.53
CA ILE A 8 -18.90 6.24 -15.14
C ILE A 8 -18.37 7.33 -14.19
N ILE A 9 -17.43 8.16 -14.66
CA ILE A 9 -16.89 9.29 -13.87
C ILE A 9 -17.93 10.42 -13.72
N LEU A 10 -18.83 10.59 -14.69
CA LEU A 10 -19.87 11.62 -14.66
C LEU A 10 -21.12 11.22 -13.85
N TYR A 11 -21.29 9.95 -13.51
CA TYR A 11 -22.43 9.48 -12.70
C TYR A 11 -22.21 9.58 -11.19
N ILE A 12 -20.97 9.83 -10.74
CA ILE A 12 -20.63 10.06 -9.32
C ILE A 12 -20.94 11.51 -8.90
N GLY A 13 -21.29 12.40 -9.85
CA GLY A 13 -21.51 13.83 -9.62
C GLY A 13 -22.91 14.26 -9.18
N PHE A 14 -23.85 13.35 -8.92
CA PHE A 14 -25.19 13.70 -8.44
C PHE A 14 -25.64 12.76 -7.30
N VAL A 15 -25.24 13.09 -6.07
CA VAL A 15 -25.91 12.58 -4.86
C VAL A 15 -26.34 13.78 -4.04
N LEU A 16 -27.66 13.93 -3.92
CA LEU A 16 -28.35 14.91 -3.09
C LEU A 16 -28.01 14.69 -1.60
N PRO A 17 -27.97 15.75 -0.75
CA PRO A 17 -27.69 15.61 0.66
C PRO A 17 -28.85 14.87 1.36
N PHE A 18 -28.57 13.67 1.87
CA PHE A 18 -29.43 12.99 2.83
C PHE A 18 -28.96 13.32 4.26
N PHE A 19 -29.96 13.50 5.11
CA PHE A 19 -29.90 13.98 6.50
C PHE A 19 -28.75 13.39 7.33
N ALA A 20 -28.02 14.27 8.00
CA ALA A 20 -27.00 13.95 9.00
C ALA A 20 -27.66 13.41 10.28
N GLN A 21 -27.13 12.31 10.81
CA GLN A 21 -27.20 11.97 12.22
C GLN A 21 -25.82 12.27 12.82
N GLU A 22 -25.79 13.06 13.89
CA GLU A 22 -24.61 13.17 14.76
C GLU A 22 -24.43 11.82 15.49
N GLU A 23 -23.54 10.99 14.98
CA GLU A 23 -22.97 9.89 15.75
C GLU A 23 -21.70 10.39 16.42
N ASP A 24 -21.81 10.68 17.72
CA ASP A 24 -20.71 11.02 18.61
C ASP A 24 -19.80 9.80 18.82
N GLY A 25 -18.48 9.98 18.68
CA GLY A 25 -17.46 9.01 19.11
C GLY A 25 -16.61 8.35 18.02
N MET A 26 -16.74 8.72 16.75
CA MET A 26 -15.92 8.15 15.66
C MET A 26 -14.78 9.10 15.24
N SER A 27 -13.53 8.71 15.51
CA SER A 27 -12.33 9.40 15.01
C SER A 27 -11.92 8.85 13.64
N ALA A 28 -11.56 9.72 12.70
CA ALA A 28 -10.99 9.25 11.44
C ALA A 28 -9.53 8.87 11.60
N VAL A 29 -9.12 7.88 10.82
CA VAL A 29 -7.77 7.35 10.96
C VAL A 29 -6.78 8.15 10.14
N VAL A 30 -5.86 8.79 10.84
CA VAL A 30 -4.67 9.42 10.27
C VAL A 30 -3.45 8.62 10.71
N LEU A 31 -2.67 8.14 9.76
CA LEU A 31 -1.37 7.54 10.04
C LEU A 31 -0.43 8.64 10.55
N PRO A 32 0.16 8.54 11.76
CA PRO A 32 0.97 9.59 12.34
C PRO A 32 2.41 9.59 11.80
N ASN A 33 2.64 8.91 10.68
CA ASN A 33 3.92 8.92 9.97
C ASN A 33 4.05 10.18 9.11
N ARG A 34 4.31 11.29 9.81
CA ARG A 34 4.42 12.65 9.26
C ARG A 34 5.84 13.21 9.32
N ASN A 35 6.72 12.59 10.10
CA ASN A 35 8.04 13.11 10.42
C ASN A 35 9.16 12.45 9.60
N SER A 36 8.86 11.52 8.70
CA SER A 36 9.87 10.83 7.87
C SER A 36 9.76 11.20 6.40
N LEU A 37 10.81 11.79 5.82
CA LEU A 37 10.92 11.93 4.35
C LEU A 37 11.57 10.70 3.68
N THR A 38 11.86 9.65 4.45
CA THR A 38 12.54 8.43 3.95
C THR A 38 11.58 7.26 3.83
N PHE A 39 10.75 7.00 4.85
CA PHE A 39 9.89 5.82 4.91
C PHE A 39 8.41 6.17 4.93
N ASN A 40 7.57 5.27 4.40
CA ASN A 40 6.11 5.37 4.43
C ASN A 40 5.54 6.69 3.90
N ARG A 41 6.22 7.29 2.94
CA ARG A 41 5.92 8.62 2.43
C ARG A 41 4.52 8.72 1.79
N TYR A 42 3.95 7.58 1.39
CA TYR A 42 2.55 7.49 0.94
C TYR A 42 1.53 7.95 2.00
N ALA A 43 1.89 7.90 3.29
CA ALA A 43 1.08 8.43 4.39
C ALA A 43 1.10 9.98 4.42
N ILE A 44 2.18 10.61 3.94
CA ILE A 44 2.29 12.06 3.82
C ILE A 44 1.54 12.56 2.59
N ASN A 45 1.71 11.89 1.45
CA ASN A 45 0.97 12.19 0.23
C ASN A 45 0.79 10.91 -0.62
N PRO A 46 -0.42 10.66 -1.19
CA PRO A 46 -0.68 9.47 -2.00
C PRO A 46 0.25 9.27 -3.21
N THR A 47 0.90 10.33 -3.71
CA THR A 47 1.82 10.24 -4.87
C THR A 47 3.25 9.85 -4.48
N PHE A 48 3.60 9.90 -3.19
CA PHE A 48 5.00 9.76 -2.72
C PHE A 48 5.51 8.33 -2.65
N SER A 49 4.71 7.32 -3.00
CA SER A 49 5.25 5.99 -3.32
C SER A 49 6.02 5.97 -4.65
N PHE A 50 5.88 7.02 -5.47
CA PHE A 50 6.61 7.20 -6.72
C PHE A 50 7.46 8.49 -6.73
N VAL A 51 6.90 9.62 -6.29
CA VAL A 51 7.55 10.94 -6.38
C VAL A 51 8.85 10.96 -5.54
N ARG A 52 9.98 11.15 -6.23
CA ARG A 52 11.33 11.08 -5.63
C ARG A 52 11.57 9.78 -4.86
N GLU A 53 10.93 8.69 -5.26
CA GLU A 53 11.09 7.37 -4.66
C GLU A 53 11.79 6.43 -5.64
N GLN A 54 12.82 5.75 -5.15
CA GLN A 54 13.68 4.89 -5.98
C GLN A 54 13.73 3.46 -5.48
N SER A 55 13.58 3.28 -4.16
CA SER A 55 13.74 1.98 -3.52
C SER A 55 12.39 1.42 -3.10
N LYS A 56 12.38 0.11 -2.89
CA LYS A 56 11.28 -0.59 -2.23
C LYS A 56 11.70 -0.89 -0.80
N TYR A 57 10.79 -0.68 0.14
CA TYR A 57 11.03 -0.89 1.56
C TYR A 57 9.94 -1.77 2.15
N VAL A 58 10.34 -2.80 2.89
CA VAL A 58 9.52 -3.33 3.98
C VAL A 58 9.90 -2.55 5.23
N SER A 59 8.95 -1.96 5.95
CA SER A 59 9.24 -1.22 7.17
C SER A 59 8.32 -1.59 8.32
N ILE A 60 8.88 -1.57 9.53
CA ILE A 60 8.16 -1.64 10.80
C ILE A 60 8.36 -0.30 11.49
N PHE A 61 7.27 0.40 11.72
CA PHE A 61 7.20 1.70 12.36
C PHE A 61 6.47 1.56 13.69
N ASN A 62 7.05 2.14 14.73
CA ASN A 62 6.41 2.32 16.02
C ASN A 62 6.46 3.79 16.41
N LYS A 63 5.34 4.34 16.86
CA LYS A 63 5.27 5.68 17.44
C LYS A 63 4.55 5.64 18.76
N ARG A 64 5.21 6.17 19.79
CA ARG A 64 4.61 6.42 21.09
C ARG A 64 4.51 7.92 21.29
N GLU A 65 3.29 8.43 21.31
CA GLU A 65 3.04 9.84 21.57
C GLU A 65 3.04 10.10 23.08
N TRP A 66 3.43 11.31 23.49
CA TRP A 66 3.20 11.82 24.84
C TRP A 66 3.66 10.90 25.98
N VAL A 67 4.95 10.56 25.98
CA VAL A 67 5.52 9.51 26.85
C VAL A 67 5.38 9.80 28.36
N GLN A 68 4.99 11.02 28.74
CA GLN A 68 4.74 11.40 30.14
C GLN A 68 3.38 10.95 30.69
N PHE A 69 2.48 10.45 29.84
CA PHE A 69 1.15 9.98 30.23
C PHE A 69 1.03 8.44 30.10
N GLU A 70 0.36 7.80 31.06
CA GLU A 70 0.01 6.37 30.96
C GLU A 70 -1.08 6.17 29.90
N ASP A 71 -1.06 5.07 29.17
CA ASP A 71 -2.01 4.79 28.08
C ASP A 71 -2.06 5.84 26.95
N ALA A 72 -0.96 6.59 26.78
CA ALA A 72 -0.77 7.53 25.70
C ALA A 72 -0.84 6.86 24.31
N PRO A 73 -1.16 7.61 23.24
CA PRO A 73 -1.37 7.05 21.92
C PRO A 73 -0.16 6.24 21.42
N LEU A 74 -0.43 5.01 20.99
CA LEU A 74 0.58 4.07 20.53
C LEU A 74 0.20 3.53 19.17
N THR A 75 1.08 3.73 18.19
CA THR A 75 0.89 3.26 16.81
C THR A 75 1.94 2.24 16.43
N TYR A 76 1.48 1.15 15.82
CA TYR A 76 2.30 0.19 15.09
C TYR A 76 1.88 0.20 13.62
N LEU A 77 2.84 0.24 12.70
CA LEU A 77 2.61 0.16 11.27
C LEU A 77 3.64 -0.78 10.65
N ALA A 78 3.18 -1.81 9.95
CA ALA A 78 4.00 -2.62 9.06
C ALA A 78 3.62 -2.27 7.63
N SER A 79 4.60 -2.03 6.77
CA SER A 79 4.35 -1.62 5.40
C SER A 79 5.32 -2.22 4.40
N TYR A 80 4.86 -2.32 3.15
CA TYR A 80 5.67 -2.59 1.99
C TYR A 80 5.35 -1.55 0.93
N SER A 81 6.28 -0.65 0.60
CA SER A 81 6.02 0.43 -0.35
C SER A 81 7.26 0.84 -1.13
N GLY A 82 7.03 1.46 -2.28
CA GLY A 82 8.07 2.05 -3.12
C GLY A 82 7.76 1.99 -4.59
N ARG A 83 8.80 2.13 -5.41
CA ARG A 83 8.70 2.10 -6.87
C ARG A 83 8.84 0.68 -7.41
N PHE A 84 7.83 0.22 -8.13
CA PHE A 84 7.76 -1.15 -8.68
C PHE A 84 8.04 -1.20 -10.19
N SER A 85 7.75 -0.12 -10.91
CA SER A 85 8.01 0.01 -12.35
C SER A 85 8.50 1.43 -12.69
N GLU A 86 8.81 1.67 -13.95
CA GLU A 86 9.24 2.99 -14.43
C GLU A 86 8.18 4.07 -14.24
N ASN A 87 6.90 3.71 -14.19
CA ASN A 87 5.77 4.61 -14.08
C ASN A 87 4.80 4.27 -12.93
N ILE A 88 5.13 3.27 -12.10
CA ILE A 88 4.23 2.79 -11.04
C ILE A 88 4.95 2.76 -9.69
N GLY A 89 4.37 3.46 -8.72
CA GLY A 89 4.61 3.32 -7.29
C GLY A 89 3.41 2.63 -6.64
N ALA A 90 3.67 1.84 -5.61
CA ALA A 90 2.61 1.20 -4.84
C ALA A 90 3.00 1.08 -3.38
N GLY A 91 2.00 0.87 -2.52
CA GLY A 91 2.20 0.63 -1.11
C GLY A 91 1.08 -0.20 -0.51
N LEU A 92 1.45 -1.04 0.45
CA LEU A 92 0.54 -1.74 1.34
C LEU A 92 1.00 -1.44 2.77
N GLY A 93 0.08 -1.00 3.63
CA GLY A 93 0.33 -0.81 5.05
C GLY A 93 -0.75 -1.50 5.87
N VAL A 94 -0.36 -2.11 6.98
CA VAL A 94 -1.27 -2.59 8.03
C VAL A 94 -0.85 -1.96 9.34
N TYR A 95 -1.81 -1.47 10.11
CA TYR A 95 -1.53 -0.71 11.32
C TYR A 95 -2.51 -1.03 12.43
N GLN A 96 -2.03 -0.80 13.64
CA GLN A 96 -2.82 -0.78 14.86
C GLN A 96 -2.52 0.50 15.62
N GLN A 97 -3.55 1.20 16.05
CA GLN A 97 -3.48 2.39 16.89
C GLN A 97 -4.26 2.16 18.17
N ASN A 98 -3.64 2.42 19.30
CA ASN A 98 -4.27 2.36 20.61
C ASN A 98 -4.33 3.77 21.17
N TYR A 99 -5.53 4.23 21.53
CA TYR A 99 -5.79 5.51 22.18
C TYR A 99 -6.50 5.22 23.50
N GLY A 100 -5.73 4.97 24.57
CA GLY A 100 -6.29 4.47 25.82
C GLY A 100 -7.07 3.16 25.62
N VAL A 101 -8.37 3.19 25.93
CA VAL A 101 -9.28 2.05 25.76
C VAL A 101 -9.79 1.87 24.32
N TYR A 102 -9.58 2.83 23.43
CA TYR A 102 -9.93 2.70 22.02
C TYR A 102 -8.81 2.04 21.24
N THR A 103 -9.17 1.07 20.39
CA THR A 103 -8.22 0.42 19.48
C THR A 103 -8.77 0.46 18.06
N THR A 104 -7.91 0.90 17.14
CA THR A 104 -8.18 0.93 15.72
C THR A 104 -7.20 -0.01 15.01
N PHE A 105 -7.74 -0.92 14.21
CA PHE A 105 -6.95 -1.78 13.34
C PHE A 105 -7.33 -1.53 11.89
N GLY A 106 -6.36 -1.34 11.01
CA GLY A 106 -6.67 -1.04 9.62
C GLY A 106 -5.56 -1.38 8.64
N GLY A 107 -5.90 -1.27 7.37
CA GLY A 107 -4.99 -1.42 6.24
C GLY A 107 -5.13 -0.25 5.27
N VAL A 108 -4.04 0.10 4.61
CA VAL A 108 -4.00 1.12 3.54
C VAL A 108 -3.36 0.51 2.31
N LEU A 109 -4.06 0.61 1.19
CA LEU A 109 -3.53 0.37 -0.14
C LEU A 109 -3.21 1.71 -0.79
N ASN A 110 -2.01 1.83 -1.33
CA ASN A 110 -1.55 2.99 -2.08
C ASN A 110 -1.21 2.57 -3.51
N PHE A 111 -1.64 3.38 -4.48
CA PHE A 111 -1.24 3.26 -5.87
C PHE A 111 -0.90 4.63 -6.44
N ALA A 112 0.26 4.75 -7.07
CA ALA A 112 0.70 5.96 -7.76
C ALA A 112 1.12 5.65 -9.19
N TYR A 113 0.62 6.43 -10.15
CA TYR A 113 0.89 6.30 -11.57
C TYR A 113 1.47 7.60 -12.12
N ASN A 114 2.64 7.50 -12.74
CA ASN A 114 3.35 8.63 -13.33
C ASN A 114 3.18 8.69 -14.84
N VAL A 115 2.89 9.88 -15.34
CA VAL A 115 2.84 10.23 -16.75
C VAL A 115 3.96 11.21 -17.03
N ARG A 116 4.95 10.77 -17.82
CA ARG A 116 5.99 11.67 -18.32
C ARG A 116 5.40 12.58 -19.39
N LEU A 117 5.66 13.89 -19.27
CA LEU A 117 5.21 14.88 -20.24
C LEU A 117 6.36 15.18 -21.21
N THR A 118 7.11 16.26 -21.02
CA THR A 118 8.24 16.65 -21.90
C THR A 118 9.44 17.09 -21.06
N GLY A 119 10.64 16.69 -21.48
CA GLY A 119 11.87 16.90 -20.69
C GLY A 119 11.82 16.16 -19.35
N ASP A 120 12.06 16.90 -18.26
CA ASP A 120 12.02 16.41 -16.89
C ASP A 120 10.67 16.59 -16.20
N SER A 121 9.70 17.18 -16.90
CA SER A 121 8.35 17.38 -16.37
C SER A 121 7.54 16.08 -16.35
N ASN A 122 6.85 15.84 -15.23
CA ASN A 122 6.03 14.65 -15.03
C ASN A 122 4.78 14.98 -14.22
N LEU A 123 3.73 14.19 -14.42
CA LEU A 123 2.47 14.30 -13.71
C LEU A 123 2.15 12.95 -13.05
N THR A 124 2.10 12.92 -11.73
CA THR A 124 1.84 11.71 -10.94
C THR A 124 0.46 11.79 -10.32
N PHE A 125 -0.35 10.76 -10.53
CA PHE A 125 -1.63 10.56 -9.86
C PHE A 125 -1.45 9.53 -8.76
N GLY A 126 -2.00 9.77 -7.59
CA GLY A 126 -1.90 8.88 -6.43
C GLY A 126 -3.25 8.66 -5.79
N MET A 127 -3.45 7.51 -5.17
CA MET A 127 -4.65 7.22 -4.40
C MET A 127 -4.31 6.32 -3.21
N ASN A 128 -4.75 6.73 -2.03
CA ASN A 128 -4.80 5.88 -0.85
C ASN A 128 -6.24 5.37 -0.65
N VAL A 129 -6.40 4.07 -0.46
CA VAL A 129 -7.66 3.42 -0.08
C VAL A 129 -7.41 2.71 1.24
N GLY A 130 -8.02 3.21 2.31
CA GLY A 130 -7.89 2.66 3.66
C GLY A 130 -9.14 1.92 4.08
N THR A 131 -9.00 0.80 4.77
CA THR A 131 -10.10 0.15 5.50
C THR A 131 -9.68 -0.01 6.95
N TYR A 132 -10.57 0.30 7.90
CA TYR A 132 -10.24 0.19 9.31
C TYR A 132 -11.45 -0.10 10.17
N LYS A 133 -11.19 -0.87 11.22
CA LYS A 133 -12.13 -1.17 12.28
C LYS A 133 -11.73 -0.40 13.52
N SER A 134 -12.63 0.36 14.11
CA SER A 134 -12.42 1.07 15.37
C SER A 134 -13.46 0.67 16.41
N GLY A 135 -13.03 0.50 17.65
CA GLY A 135 -13.90 0.11 18.75
C GLY A 135 -13.18 0.17 20.10
N ILE A 136 -13.92 -0.13 21.17
CA ILE A 136 -13.36 -0.18 22.53
C ILE A 136 -12.74 -1.57 22.76
N ALA A 137 -11.49 -1.59 23.24
CA ALA A 137 -10.81 -2.79 23.69
C ALA A 137 -11.22 -3.11 25.13
N SER A 138 -12.27 -3.94 25.29
CA SER A 138 -12.82 -4.29 26.61
C SER A 138 -11.79 -4.88 27.58
N GLY A 139 -10.75 -5.55 27.08
CA GLY A 139 -9.66 -6.08 27.91
C GLY A 139 -8.77 -5.02 28.56
N ASN A 140 -8.80 -3.77 28.08
CA ASN A 140 -8.07 -2.64 28.67
C ASN A 140 -8.94 -1.82 29.65
N ILE A 141 -10.23 -2.16 29.79
CA ILE A 141 -11.14 -1.46 30.68
C ILE A 141 -10.92 -2.00 32.10
N ILE A 142 -10.49 -1.12 33.01
CA ILE A 142 -10.39 -1.42 34.45
C ILE A 142 -11.51 -0.67 35.15
N THR A 143 -12.59 -1.36 35.50
CA THR A 143 -13.70 -0.78 36.26
C THR A 143 -13.91 -1.54 37.56
N ASN A 144 -14.35 -0.81 38.60
CA ASN A 144 -14.70 -1.41 39.89
C ASN A 144 -16.07 -2.12 39.87
N PHE A 145 -16.86 -1.88 38.83
CA PHE A 145 -18.19 -2.43 38.58
C PHE A 145 -18.39 -2.60 37.07
N ASP A 146 -19.18 -3.59 36.67
CA ASP A 146 -19.57 -3.76 35.26
C ASP A 146 -20.48 -2.60 34.86
N ASP A 147 -20.02 -1.76 33.91
CA ASP A 147 -20.81 -0.68 33.32
C ASP A 147 -21.52 -1.19 32.05
N PRO A 148 -22.87 -1.30 32.04
CA PRO A 148 -23.61 -1.72 30.85
C PRO A 148 -23.41 -0.82 29.63
N ALA A 149 -23.02 0.45 29.82
CA ALA A 149 -22.73 1.36 28.72
C ALA A 149 -21.48 0.95 27.92
N LEU A 150 -20.54 0.24 28.55
CA LEU A 150 -19.30 -0.24 27.92
C LEU A 150 -19.46 -1.61 27.24
N GLN A 151 -20.58 -2.31 27.49
CA GLN A 151 -20.84 -3.65 26.95
C GLN A 151 -21.40 -3.65 25.53
N ASN A 152 -22.04 -2.55 25.10
CA ASN A 152 -22.73 -2.45 23.80
C ASN A 152 -22.14 -1.36 22.89
N VAL A 153 -20.86 -0.99 23.06
CA VAL A 153 -20.25 0.00 22.17
C VAL A 153 -20.03 -0.64 20.80
N PRO A 154 -20.68 -0.13 19.74
CA PRO A 154 -20.59 -0.72 18.42
C PRO A 154 -19.17 -0.55 17.85
N GLU A 155 -18.72 -1.59 17.14
CA GLU A 155 -17.49 -1.52 16.35
C GLU A 155 -17.83 -1.01 14.95
N TYR A 156 -17.06 -0.04 14.46
CA TYR A 156 -17.29 0.59 13.17
C TYR A 156 -16.24 0.15 12.16
N LEU A 157 -16.69 -0.44 11.04
CA LEU A 157 -15.83 -0.72 9.89
C LEU A 157 -15.98 0.41 8.86
N MET A 158 -14.89 1.11 8.57
CA MET A 158 -14.86 2.29 7.72
C MET A 158 -13.98 2.06 6.49
N LEU A 159 -14.43 2.55 5.33
CA LEU A 159 -13.62 2.71 4.12
C LEU A 159 -13.28 4.18 3.95
N SER A 160 -12.01 4.51 3.71
CA SER A 160 -11.53 5.86 3.39
C SER A 160 -10.86 5.89 2.03
N VAL A 161 -11.05 6.98 1.28
CA VAL A 161 -10.39 7.22 0.00
C VAL A 161 -9.75 8.60 -0.02
N SER A 162 -8.46 8.66 -0.33
CA SER A 162 -7.68 9.90 -0.40
C SER A 162 -6.89 9.99 -1.71
N PRO A 163 -7.42 10.65 -2.75
CA PRO A 163 -6.71 10.87 -4.01
C PRO A 163 -5.70 12.03 -3.91
N GLY A 164 -4.70 12.03 -4.80
CA GLY A 164 -3.72 13.09 -4.93
C GLY A 164 -3.14 13.21 -6.33
N ILE A 165 -2.62 14.39 -6.64
CA ILE A 165 -1.93 14.71 -7.88
C ILE A 165 -0.66 15.49 -7.58
N ASN A 166 0.42 15.22 -8.31
CA ASN A 166 1.70 15.90 -8.18
C ASN A 166 2.28 16.20 -9.56
N TYR A 167 2.62 17.47 -9.79
CA TYR A 167 3.36 17.93 -10.94
C TYR A 167 4.83 18.11 -10.56
N GLY A 168 5.69 17.28 -11.12
CA GLY A 168 7.14 17.28 -10.88
C GLY A 168 7.91 17.91 -12.03
N LEU A 169 8.92 18.70 -11.69
CA LEU A 169 9.98 19.22 -12.55
C LEU A 169 11.31 18.53 -12.17
N GLU A 170 12.44 19.03 -12.68
CA GLU A 170 13.76 18.48 -12.38
C GLU A 170 14.07 18.46 -10.88
N PHE A 171 13.84 19.58 -10.17
CA PHE A 171 14.15 19.73 -8.73
C PHE A 171 12.96 20.10 -7.85
N LEU A 172 11.81 20.45 -8.44
CA LEU A 172 10.63 20.93 -7.73
C LEU A 172 9.44 20.02 -7.98
N ASP A 173 8.61 19.81 -6.95
CA ASP A 173 7.37 19.06 -7.02
C ASP A 173 6.26 19.85 -6.34
N PHE A 174 5.13 19.99 -7.05
CA PHE A 174 3.94 20.68 -6.57
C PHE A 174 2.80 19.67 -6.53
N GLY A 175 2.06 19.57 -5.44
CA GLY A 175 0.95 18.63 -5.40
C GLY A 175 -0.20 19.06 -4.52
N VAL A 176 -1.34 18.43 -4.80
CA VAL A 176 -2.59 18.59 -4.07
C VAL A 176 -3.16 17.21 -3.79
N SER A 177 -3.63 16.98 -2.57
CA SER A 177 -4.35 15.77 -2.18
C SER A 177 -5.61 16.11 -1.41
N LEU A 178 -6.59 15.21 -1.46
CA LEU A 178 -7.83 15.28 -0.69
C LEU A 178 -7.77 14.17 0.35
N ASN A 179 -7.75 14.54 1.63
CA ASN A 179 -7.70 13.60 2.73
C ASN A 179 -9.12 13.20 3.11
N ASN A 180 -9.38 11.89 3.24
CA ASN A 180 -10.67 11.31 3.63
C ASN A 180 -11.85 11.81 2.78
N LEU A 181 -11.68 11.92 1.45
CA LEU A 181 -12.69 12.42 0.52
C LEU A 181 -14.01 11.65 0.61
N VAL A 182 -13.91 10.32 0.68
CA VAL A 182 -15.05 9.41 0.87
C VAL A 182 -14.79 8.61 2.13
N SER A 183 -15.77 8.59 3.03
CA SER A 183 -15.73 7.79 4.25
C SER A 183 -17.04 7.01 4.41
N TYR A 184 -17.00 5.73 4.09
CA TYR A 184 -18.18 4.86 4.10
C TYR A 184 -18.15 3.94 5.32
N ASN A 185 -19.20 3.97 6.12
CA ASN A 185 -19.38 3.10 7.28
C ASN A 185 -20.15 1.85 6.84
N PHE A 186 -19.50 0.69 6.89
CA PHE A 186 -20.12 -0.59 6.53
C PHE A 186 -21.10 -1.07 7.60
N THR A 187 -20.93 -0.68 8.86
CA THR A 187 -21.83 -1.06 9.96
C THR A 187 -23.19 -0.38 9.79
N THR A 188 -23.20 0.91 9.49
CA THR A 188 -24.44 1.70 9.29
C THR A 188 -24.88 1.76 7.83
N SER A 189 -24.05 1.31 6.89
CA SER A 189 -24.26 1.40 5.44
C SER A 189 -24.42 2.84 4.91
N THR A 190 -23.87 3.84 5.61
CA THR A 190 -24.00 5.27 5.26
C THR A 190 -22.63 5.91 5.00
N ILE A 191 -22.62 6.97 4.18
CA ILE A 191 -21.43 7.83 4.04
C ILE A 191 -21.43 8.81 5.22
N TYR A 192 -20.35 8.80 5.99
CA TYR A 192 -20.18 9.67 7.15
C TYR A 192 -19.57 11.00 6.71
N GLN A 193 -20.23 12.12 7.05
CA GLN A 193 -19.86 13.48 6.63
C GLN A 193 -19.28 14.34 7.78
N GLY A 194 -19.11 13.76 8.98
CA GLY A 194 -18.69 14.46 10.20
C GLY A 194 -17.18 14.39 10.51
N ILE A 195 -16.34 13.95 9.58
CA ILE A 195 -14.91 13.73 9.85
C ILE A 195 -14.16 15.05 9.92
N THR A 196 -13.61 15.36 11.10
CA THR A 196 -12.79 16.55 11.36
C THR A 196 -11.49 16.55 10.57
N GLU A 197 -10.91 15.38 10.29
CA GLU A 197 -9.68 15.21 9.53
C GLU A 197 -9.86 15.22 8.00
N GLN A 198 -11.08 15.47 7.50
CA GLN A 198 -11.32 15.66 6.07
C GLN A 198 -10.79 17.02 5.64
N GLY A 199 -10.00 17.06 4.58
CA GLY A 199 -9.36 18.31 4.17
C GLY A 199 -8.64 18.28 2.83
N ILE A 200 -8.28 19.47 2.38
CA ILE A 200 -7.45 19.66 1.19
C ILE A 200 -6.03 19.91 1.65
N GLN A 201 -5.08 19.18 1.08
CA GLN A 201 -3.66 19.33 1.34
C GLN A 201 -2.98 19.83 0.07
N ALA A 202 -2.12 20.84 0.21
CA ALA A 202 -1.24 21.31 -0.84
C ALA A 202 0.22 21.24 -0.36
N HIS A 203 1.14 20.86 -1.25
CA HIS A 203 2.56 20.80 -0.92
C HIS A 203 3.46 21.33 -2.04
N LEU A 204 4.64 21.78 -1.61
CA LEU A 204 5.79 22.12 -2.41
C LEU A 204 6.99 21.34 -1.88
N MET A 205 7.68 20.59 -2.73
CA MET A 205 8.91 19.90 -2.37
C MET A 205 10.05 20.33 -3.30
N TYR A 206 11.22 20.59 -2.73
CA TYR A 206 12.46 20.83 -3.45
C TYR A 206 13.45 19.71 -3.14
N THR A 207 14.08 19.13 -4.15
CA THR A 207 15.16 18.15 -4.01
C THR A 207 16.36 18.60 -4.82
N GLY A 208 17.51 18.74 -4.18
CA GLY A 208 18.75 19.15 -4.83
C GLY A 208 19.94 18.31 -4.35
N TYR A 209 21.06 18.42 -5.07
CA TYR A 209 22.31 17.72 -4.75
C TYR A 209 23.42 18.74 -4.49
N MET A 210 24.29 18.42 -3.54
CA MET A 210 25.43 19.25 -3.16
C MET A 210 26.72 18.59 -3.62
N ASP A 211 27.42 19.23 -4.54
CA ASP A 211 28.79 18.86 -4.91
C ASP A 211 29.77 19.56 -3.98
N SER A 212 30.46 18.78 -3.14
CA SER A 212 31.42 19.32 -2.17
C SER A 212 32.60 18.36 -2.03
N ARG A 213 33.72 18.81 -1.44
CA ARG A 213 34.84 17.89 -1.17
C ARG A 213 34.70 17.29 0.23
N GLY A 214 34.77 15.96 0.34
CA GLY A 214 34.89 15.27 1.62
C GLY A 214 33.61 14.53 2.04
N PHE A 215 33.20 14.68 3.31
CA PHE A 215 32.10 13.90 3.89
C PHE A 215 30.74 14.18 3.24
N PHE A 216 30.51 15.42 2.80
CA PHE A 216 29.22 15.87 2.24
C PHE A 216 29.19 15.84 0.70
N ASP A 217 30.16 15.22 0.05
CA ASP A 217 30.14 15.09 -1.41
C ASP A 217 28.89 14.32 -1.85
N GLN A 218 28.25 14.78 -2.93
CA GLN A 218 27.00 14.23 -3.48
C GLN A 218 25.86 14.12 -2.46
N SER A 219 25.81 14.99 -1.45
CA SER A 219 24.73 14.96 -0.45
C SER A 219 23.42 15.44 -1.06
N LYS A 220 22.34 14.72 -0.76
CA LYS A 220 20.99 15.08 -1.20
C LYS A 220 20.31 15.94 -0.15
N PHE A 221 19.78 17.07 -0.59
CA PHE A 221 18.95 17.97 0.20
C PHE A 221 17.49 17.85 -0.24
N SER A 222 16.58 17.70 0.72
CA SER A 222 15.13 17.68 0.46
C SER A 222 14.40 18.62 1.41
N GLY A 223 13.62 19.54 0.88
CA GLY A 223 12.74 20.43 1.65
C GLY A 223 11.29 20.23 1.23
N LEU A 224 10.39 20.05 2.19
CA LEU A 224 8.95 19.90 1.99
C LEU A 224 8.22 20.98 2.77
N VAL A 225 7.35 21.74 2.11
CA VAL A 225 6.40 22.65 2.75
C VAL A 225 5.00 22.20 2.38
N LYS A 226 4.11 22.13 3.37
CA LYS A 226 2.74 21.66 3.21
C LYS A 226 1.76 22.54 3.98
N SER A 227 0.62 22.82 3.38
CA SER A 227 -0.56 23.41 4.01
C SER A 227 -1.73 22.44 3.92
N GLU A 228 -2.39 22.19 5.05
CA GLU A 228 -3.56 21.31 5.15
C GLU A 228 -4.74 22.11 5.70
N PHE A 229 -5.80 22.19 4.90
CA PHE A 229 -7.01 22.94 5.19
C PHE A 229 -8.10 21.95 5.59
N ARG A 230 -8.39 21.89 6.90
CA ARG A 230 -9.49 21.11 7.48
C ARG A 230 -10.67 22.03 7.74
N LYS A 231 -11.81 21.46 8.17
CA LYS A 231 -13.02 22.22 8.48
C LYS A 231 -12.80 23.24 9.60
N ASP A 232 -12.10 22.83 10.66
CA ASP A 232 -11.96 23.63 11.88
C ASP A 232 -10.57 24.28 12.02
N ASP A 233 -9.54 23.70 11.39
CA ASP A 233 -8.15 24.14 11.53
C ASP A 233 -7.39 24.22 10.20
N THR A 234 -6.36 25.08 10.15
CA THR A 234 -5.36 25.09 9.07
C THR A 234 -3.99 24.74 9.63
N ILE A 235 -3.40 23.66 9.13
CA ILE A 235 -2.10 23.16 9.58
C ILE A 235 -1.03 23.51 8.56
N LEU A 236 -0.03 24.27 9.00
CA LEU A 236 1.17 24.54 8.20
C LEU A 236 2.30 23.65 8.70
N SER A 237 3.02 23.03 7.77
CA SER A 237 4.16 22.18 8.08
C SER A 237 5.32 22.41 7.13
N GLY A 238 6.53 22.34 7.66
CA GLY A 238 7.77 22.44 6.92
C GLY A 238 8.75 21.39 7.43
N GLN A 239 9.43 20.69 6.54
CA GLN A 239 10.44 19.70 6.88
C GLN A 239 11.64 19.81 5.94
N VAL A 240 12.83 19.64 6.49
CA VAL A 240 14.09 19.65 5.76
C VAL A 240 14.88 18.41 6.13
N MET A 241 15.46 17.75 5.13
CA MET A 241 16.30 16.57 5.28
C MET A 241 17.60 16.73 4.49
N LEU A 242 18.72 16.33 5.12
CA LEU A 242 20.01 16.17 4.47
C LEU A 242 20.41 14.70 4.53
N THR A 243 20.65 14.10 3.38
CA THR A 243 21.11 12.71 3.23
C THR A 243 22.53 12.70 2.66
N VAL A 244 23.42 12.00 3.35
CA VAL A 244 24.82 11.81 2.93
C VAL A 244 24.98 10.43 2.29
N PRO A 245 25.74 10.27 1.18
CA PRO A 245 25.90 8.99 0.47
C PRO A 245 26.46 7.85 1.34
N LYS A 246 27.14 8.20 2.44
CA LYS A 246 27.57 7.26 3.48
C LYS A 246 26.42 6.59 4.25
N GLY A 247 25.18 6.83 3.83
CA GLY A 247 24.00 6.18 4.35
C GLY A 247 23.53 6.75 5.68
N ILE A 248 23.77 8.04 5.92
CA ILE A 248 23.31 8.76 7.11
C ILE A 248 22.43 9.92 6.65
N TRP A 249 21.32 10.16 7.33
CA TRP A 249 20.50 11.34 7.10
C TRP A 249 20.04 11.95 8.42
N ALA A 250 19.82 13.26 8.36
CA ALA A 250 19.26 14.04 9.44
C ALA A 250 18.09 14.85 8.89
N GLN A 251 17.02 14.98 9.67
CA GLN A 251 15.85 15.75 9.30
C GLN A 251 15.34 16.58 10.47
N VAL A 252 14.80 17.76 10.16
CA VAL A 252 14.15 18.66 11.12
C VAL A 252 12.85 19.14 10.53
N GLY A 253 11.83 19.25 11.36
CA GLY A 253 10.48 19.62 10.95
C GLY A 253 9.81 20.56 11.94
N TYR A 254 8.85 21.30 11.42
CA TYR A 254 7.94 22.13 12.19
C TYR A 254 6.53 21.92 11.67
N ASN A 255 5.59 21.76 12.59
CA ASN A 255 4.17 21.63 12.31
C ASN A 255 3.41 22.51 13.32
N THR A 256 2.50 23.35 12.84
CA THR A 256 1.76 24.28 13.72
C THR A 256 0.85 23.57 14.72
N PHE A 257 0.43 22.33 14.44
CA PHE A 257 -0.43 21.53 15.31
C PHE A 257 0.39 20.55 16.18
N TYR A 258 1.34 19.81 15.58
CA TYR A 258 2.11 18.76 16.29
C TYR A 258 3.44 19.26 16.91
N GLY A 259 3.88 20.47 16.59
CA GLY A 259 5.11 21.07 17.11
C GLY A 259 6.37 20.80 16.28
N THR A 260 7.53 20.80 16.93
CA THR A 260 8.84 20.61 16.28
C THR A 260 9.24 19.14 16.28
N SER A 261 9.87 18.68 15.19
CA SER A 261 10.46 17.35 15.11
C SER A 261 11.92 17.39 14.68
N ALA A 262 12.70 16.42 15.15
CA ALA A 262 14.08 16.20 14.75
C ALA A 262 14.34 14.70 14.65
N GLY A 263 15.04 14.28 13.61
CA GLY A 263 15.27 12.87 13.31
C GLY A 263 16.64 12.59 12.77
N LEU A 264 17.11 11.39 13.05
CA LEU A 264 18.36 10.84 12.54
C LEU A 264 18.09 9.43 12.03
N GLY A 265 18.64 9.10 10.86
CA GLY A 265 18.58 7.75 10.33
C GLY A 265 19.90 7.33 9.70
N MET A 266 20.08 6.02 9.65
CA MET A 266 21.31 5.41 9.16
C MET A 266 21.04 4.05 8.51
N ASN A 267 21.85 3.70 7.52
CA ASN A 267 21.89 2.38 6.91
C ASN A 267 22.90 1.51 7.67
N ILE A 268 22.40 0.51 8.42
CA ILE A 268 23.23 -0.48 9.11
C ILE A 268 23.98 -1.33 8.08
N THR A 269 23.27 -1.84 7.07
CA THR A 269 23.80 -2.47 5.85
C THR A 269 23.23 -1.74 4.63
N LYS A 270 23.54 -2.18 3.40
CA LYS A 270 22.92 -1.58 2.19
C LYS A 270 21.40 -1.82 2.15
N GLU A 271 20.95 -2.88 2.80
CA GLU A 271 19.58 -3.35 2.88
C GLU A 271 18.90 -2.90 4.18
N ILE A 272 19.58 -2.94 5.32
CA ILE A 272 18.95 -2.64 6.61
C ILE A 272 19.17 -1.18 6.99
N ALA A 273 18.08 -0.49 7.27
CA ALA A 273 18.06 0.92 7.66
C ALA A 273 17.26 1.12 8.95
N ILE A 274 17.69 2.06 9.77
CA ILE A 274 16.99 2.46 11.00
C ILE A 274 16.84 3.98 11.04
N GLU A 275 15.71 4.46 11.51
CA GLU A 275 15.44 5.88 11.72
C GLU A 275 14.77 6.08 13.08
N TYR A 276 15.20 7.13 13.76
CA TYR A 276 14.61 7.58 15.01
C TYR A 276 14.23 9.06 14.88
N ASN A 277 12.98 9.37 15.19
CA ASN A 277 12.47 10.74 15.25
C ASN A 277 11.99 11.07 16.65
N PHE A 278 12.25 12.30 17.05
CA PHE A 278 11.79 12.91 18.28
C PHE A 278 10.88 14.08 17.91
N GLU A 279 9.68 14.11 18.45
CA GLU A 279 8.70 15.18 18.23
C GLU A 279 8.36 15.81 19.59
N LYS A 280 8.43 17.13 19.65
CA LYS A 280 8.07 17.92 20.82
C LYS A 280 6.89 18.80 20.47
N ALA A 281 5.77 18.50 21.10
CA ALA A 281 4.55 19.29 21.00
C ALA A 281 4.76 20.72 21.51
N MET A 282 4.02 21.65 20.90
CA MET A 282 4.04 23.09 21.23
C MET A 282 2.60 23.57 21.43
N GLY A 283 2.42 24.70 22.11
CA GLY A 283 1.09 25.21 22.45
C GLY A 283 0.39 24.36 23.50
N ASP A 284 -0.90 24.12 23.32
CA ASP A 284 -1.76 23.41 24.28
C ASP A 284 -1.33 21.95 24.50
N LEU A 285 -0.62 21.36 23.54
CA LEU A 285 -0.12 20.00 23.64
C LEU A 285 1.26 19.89 24.33
N SER A 286 1.89 21.01 24.70
CA SER A 286 3.26 21.01 25.25
C SER A 286 3.40 20.32 26.62
N GLU A 287 2.31 20.20 27.37
CA GLU A 287 2.28 19.57 28.70
C GLU A 287 2.28 18.03 28.66
N PHE A 288 1.95 17.42 27.52
CA PHE A 288 1.85 15.96 27.39
C PHE A 288 3.20 15.25 27.18
N GLY A 289 4.30 16.02 27.10
CA GLY A 289 5.64 15.49 26.91
C GLY A 289 5.96 15.14 25.44
N PRO A 290 7.17 14.59 25.19
CA PRO A 290 7.62 14.30 23.83
C PRO A 290 7.03 13.00 23.27
N SER A 291 7.05 12.91 21.95
CA SER A 291 6.69 11.74 21.16
C SER A 291 7.94 11.15 20.49
N HIS A 292 7.99 9.83 20.40
CA HIS A 292 9.14 9.08 19.89
C HIS A 292 8.69 8.14 18.78
N ASP A 293 9.35 8.22 17.62
CA ASP A 293 9.04 7.41 16.45
C ASP A 293 10.30 6.61 16.06
N ILE A 294 10.18 5.29 15.96
CA ILE A 294 11.25 4.38 15.54
C ILE A 294 10.80 3.64 14.28
N THR A 295 11.63 3.63 13.25
CA THR A 295 11.42 2.86 12.03
C THR A 295 12.59 1.93 11.77
N LEU A 296 12.32 0.65 11.59
CA LEU A 296 13.26 -0.32 11.06
C LEU A 296 12.80 -0.71 9.65
N ALA A 297 13.68 -0.60 8.66
CA ALA A 297 13.35 -0.87 7.27
C ALA A 297 14.36 -1.80 6.61
N TYR A 298 13.84 -2.67 5.75
CA TYR A 298 14.59 -3.50 4.81
C TYR A 298 14.36 -2.97 3.39
N ARG A 299 15.43 -2.48 2.77
CA ARG A 299 15.52 -1.96 1.42
C ARG A 299 15.84 -3.08 0.44
N PHE A 300 15.06 -3.18 -0.63
CA PHE A 300 15.39 -4.02 -1.77
C PHE A 300 16.25 -3.23 -2.75
N ILE A 301 17.46 -3.73 -3.00
CA ILE A 301 18.39 -3.16 -3.98
C ILE A 301 17.82 -3.40 -5.37
N ASN A 302 17.53 -2.33 -6.11
CA ASN A 302 17.05 -2.43 -7.49
C ASN A 302 18.24 -2.70 -8.44
N GLN A 303 18.08 -3.66 -9.35
CA GLN A 303 19.07 -4.01 -10.37
C GLN A 303 18.97 -3.17 -11.65
N LYS A 304 17.94 -2.31 -11.75
CA LYS A 304 17.66 -1.47 -12.91
C LYS A 304 17.69 -0.01 -12.50
N ASN A 305 18.50 0.79 -13.21
CA ASN A 305 18.56 2.22 -13.02
C ASN A 305 17.37 2.85 -13.75
N TYR A 306 16.45 3.44 -13.00
CA TYR A 306 15.34 4.18 -13.59
C TYR A 306 15.86 5.52 -14.12
N TYR A 307 15.33 5.99 -15.26
CA TYR A 307 15.75 7.23 -15.95
C TYR A 307 15.78 8.49 -15.04
N TYR A 308 15.07 8.47 -13.90
CA TYR A 308 15.00 9.56 -12.91
C TYR A 308 15.87 9.35 -11.65
N GLY A 309 16.78 8.37 -11.65
CA GLY A 309 17.69 8.13 -10.53
C GLY A 309 19.10 8.00 -11.06
N SER A 310 19.86 9.11 -11.10
CA SER A 310 21.31 8.97 -10.94
C SER A 310 21.51 8.35 -9.56
N ASP A 311 22.17 7.20 -9.53
CA ASP A 311 22.33 6.38 -8.33
C ASP A 311 22.83 7.24 -7.16
N ASP A 312 21.99 7.42 -6.15
CA ASP A 312 22.49 7.65 -4.80
C ASP A 312 23.23 6.34 -4.45
N GLU A 313 24.54 6.24 -4.70
CA GLU A 313 25.35 5.11 -4.24
C GLU A 313 25.33 5.11 -2.71
N ILE A 314 24.34 4.41 -2.14
CA ILE A 314 24.13 4.40 -0.70
C ILE A 314 24.96 3.29 -0.07
N VAL A 315 25.88 3.69 0.80
CA VAL A 315 26.75 2.77 1.54
C VAL A 315 26.15 2.47 2.92
N GLY A 316 26.25 1.22 3.39
CA GLY A 316 25.92 0.85 4.77
C GLY A 316 27.15 0.90 5.68
N LEU A 317 26.96 1.12 6.99
CA LEU A 317 28.06 1.13 7.96
C LEU A 317 28.82 -0.21 7.99
N ILE A 318 28.09 -1.32 7.82
CA ILE A 318 28.63 -2.66 7.74
C ILE A 318 28.55 -3.11 6.28
N SER A 319 29.71 -3.26 5.65
CA SER A 319 29.79 -3.79 4.28
C SER A 319 29.78 -5.31 4.32
N THR A 320 28.77 -5.92 3.70
CA THR A 320 28.67 -7.37 3.46
C THR A 320 29.42 -7.81 2.21
N ASP A 321 29.84 -6.85 1.37
CA ASP A 321 30.61 -7.12 0.16
C ASP A 321 32.04 -7.55 0.50
N ARG A 322 32.30 -8.86 0.38
CA ARG A 322 33.67 -9.35 0.21
C ARG A 322 34.17 -8.86 -1.15
N LYS A 323 34.74 -7.65 -1.20
CA LYS A 323 35.49 -7.18 -2.37
C LYS A 323 36.56 -8.23 -2.70
N LYS A 324 36.35 -9.02 -3.75
CA LYS A 324 37.43 -9.75 -4.42
C LYS A 324 38.44 -8.69 -4.84
N ARG A 325 39.59 -8.63 -4.17
CA ARG A 325 40.73 -7.87 -4.67
C ARG A 325 41.02 -8.44 -6.06
N PRO A 326 40.95 -7.65 -7.14
CA PRO A 326 41.38 -8.15 -8.44
C PRO A 326 42.85 -8.56 -8.29
N ALA A 327 43.16 -9.78 -8.71
CA ALA A 327 44.54 -10.26 -8.74
C ALA A 327 45.36 -9.32 -9.62
N PRO A 328 46.58 -8.92 -9.22
CA PRO A 328 47.42 -8.09 -10.06
C PRO A 328 47.72 -8.85 -11.35
N LEU A 329 47.22 -8.33 -12.48
CA LEU A 329 47.62 -8.77 -13.80
C LEU A 329 49.15 -8.63 -13.88
N LYS A 330 49.85 -9.72 -14.23
CA LYS A 330 51.28 -9.68 -14.52
C LYS A 330 51.46 -9.01 -15.88
N LEU A 331 51.63 -7.68 -15.89
CA LEU A 331 52.02 -6.95 -17.09
C LEU A 331 53.46 -7.30 -17.48
N SER A 332 53.70 -7.49 -18.78
CA SER A 332 55.03 -7.62 -19.36
C SER A 332 55.81 -6.29 -19.26
N LYS A 333 57.15 -6.34 -19.34
CA LYS A 333 58.01 -5.14 -19.24
C LYS A 333 57.66 -4.08 -20.30
N GLU A 334 57.24 -4.51 -21.49
CA GLU A 334 56.85 -3.64 -22.60
C GLU A 334 55.53 -2.93 -22.33
N GLU A 335 54.55 -3.58 -21.70
CA GLU A 335 53.26 -2.96 -21.33
C GLU A 335 53.39 -1.96 -20.17
N ILE A 336 54.37 -2.15 -19.27
CA ILE A 336 54.67 -1.20 -18.19
C ILE A 336 55.31 0.07 -18.76
N GLU A 337 56.16 -0.07 -19.77
CA GLU A 337 56.85 1.04 -20.42
C GLU A 337 55.89 1.85 -21.31
N ALA A 338 55.00 1.18 -22.05
CA ALA A 338 53.92 1.82 -22.80
C ALA A 338 52.93 2.57 -21.89
N LYS A 339 52.55 1.98 -20.74
CA LYS A 339 51.70 2.69 -19.75
C LYS A 339 52.41 3.86 -19.07
N ARG A 340 53.74 3.80 -18.88
CA ARG A 340 54.52 4.93 -18.36
C ARG A 340 54.59 6.07 -19.37
N GLN A 341 54.75 5.78 -20.66
CA GLN A 341 54.72 6.80 -21.71
C GLN A 341 53.33 7.44 -21.83
N LEU A 342 52.26 6.63 -21.85
CA LEU A 342 50.89 7.15 -21.87
C LEU A 342 50.55 7.96 -20.61
N ALA A 343 51.05 7.56 -19.43
CA ALA A 343 50.88 8.32 -18.20
C ALA A 343 51.69 9.63 -18.19
N ALA A 344 52.87 9.66 -18.82
CA ALA A 344 53.67 10.87 -18.98
C ALA A 344 53.02 11.85 -19.96
N GLU A 345 52.50 11.37 -21.09
CA GLU A 345 51.72 12.19 -22.03
C GLU A 345 50.44 12.74 -21.39
N ARG A 346 49.66 11.91 -20.70
CA ARG A 346 48.45 12.38 -20.00
C ARG A 346 48.75 13.36 -18.88
N LYS A 347 49.90 13.23 -18.21
CA LYS A 347 50.33 14.19 -17.19
C LYS A 347 50.76 15.52 -17.83
N ALA A 348 51.47 15.48 -18.96
CA ALA A 348 51.82 16.68 -19.72
C ALA A 348 50.57 17.37 -20.31
N GLU A 349 49.59 16.60 -20.78
CA GLU A 349 48.31 17.12 -21.27
C GLU A 349 47.45 17.70 -20.14
N ALA A 350 47.44 17.07 -18.96
CA ALA A 350 46.74 17.58 -17.78
C ALA A 350 47.40 18.86 -17.23
N GLU A 351 48.73 18.96 -17.24
CA GLU A 351 49.47 20.17 -16.86
C GLU A 351 49.24 21.30 -17.88
N ALA A 352 49.17 20.99 -19.18
CA ALA A 352 48.82 21.94 -20.23
C ALA A 352 47.36 22.42 -20.12
N ASN A 353 46.42 21.52 -19.83
CA ASN A 353 45.02 21.86 -19.61
C ASN A 353 44.81 22.65 -18.31
N GLN A 354 45.54 22.36 -17.23
CA GLN A 354 45.52 23.18 -16.02
C GLN A 354 46.06 24.59 -16.26
N LEU A 355 47.12 24.74 -17.06
CA LEU A 355 47.65 26.06 -17.41
C LEU A 355 46.68 26.84 -18.31
N ALA A 356 45.98 26.15 -19.22
CA ALA A 356 44.94 26.74 -20.06
C ALA A 356 43.69 27.14 -19.24
N GLU A 357 43.27 26.29 -18.29
CA GLU A 357 42.14 26.58 -17.39
C GLU A 357 42.47 27.71 -16.41
N GLN A 358 43.70 27.80 -15.90
CA GLN A 358 44.16 28.94 -15.09
C GLN A 358 44.18 30.24 -15.88
N LYS A 359 44.62 30.22 -17.15
CA LYS A 359 44.51 31.40 -18.04
C LYS A 359 43.06 31.77 -18.34
N ALA A 360 42.20 30.79 -18.60
CA ALA A 360 40.77 31.03 -18.85
C ALA A 360 40.04 31.57 -17.60
N LYS A 361 40.37 31.07 -16.40
CA LYS A 361 39.87 31.61 -15.12
C LYS A 361 40.37 33.03 -14.86
N ALA A 362 41.65 33.31 -15.10
CA ALA A 362 42.18 34.66 -14.94
C ALA A 362 41.54 35.66 -15.93
N GLU A 363 41.26 35.23 -17.15
CA GLU A 363 40.58 36.06 -18.15
C GLU A 363 39.08 36.23 -17.86
N ALA A 364 38.43 35.20 -17.30
CA ALA A 364 37.03 35.25 -16.85
C ALA A 364 36.87 36.09 -15.58
N GLU A 365 37.78 36.00 -14.61
CA GLU A 365 37.82 36.88 -13.44
C GLU A 365 38.11 38.33 -13.83
N ALA A 366 39.00 38.59 -14.79
CA ALA A 366 39.22 39.94 -15.31
C ALA A 366 37.96 40.50 -16.01
N LYS A 367 37.25 39.69 -16.79
CA LYS A 367 35.97 40.09 -17.41
C LYS A 367 34.85 40.26 -16.39
N ALA A 368 34.79 39.42 -15.35
CA ALA A 368 33.81 39.53 -14.28
C ALA A 368 34.06 40.74 -13.38
N ALA A 369 35.33 41.07 -13.09
CA ALA A 369 35.71 42.28 -12.37
C ALA A 369 35.35 43.54 -13.16
N LEU A 370 35.57 43.56 -14.47
CA LEU A 370 35.22 44.67 -15.35
C LEU A 370 33.70 44.85 -15.48
N LEU A 371 32.95 43.73 -15.52
CA LEU A 371 31.47 43.76 -15.52
C LEU A 371 30.89 44.18 -14.16
N ALA A 372 31.55 43.81 -13.06
CA ALA A 372 31.19 44.24 -11.71
C ALA A 372 31.49 45.73 -11.49
N GLU A 373 32.60 46.23 -12.03
CA GLU A 373 32.94 47.66 -12.01
C GLU A 373 31.95 48.48 -12.86
N GLN A 374 31.56 47.98 -14.03
CA GLN A 374 30.52 48.60 -14.86
C GLN A 374 29.16 48.61 -14.14
N LYS A 375 28.74 47.50 -13.52
CA LYS A 375 27.50 47.47 -12.74
C LYS A 375 27.56 48.38 -11.51
N ALA A 376 28.70 48.50 -10.85
CA ALA A 376 28.87 49.42 -9.73
C ALA A 376 28.82 50.89 -10.18
N GLN A 377 29.31 51.21 -11.38
CA GLN A 377 29.17 52.54 -11.98
C GLN A 377 27.72 52.83 -12.39
N GLU A 378 27.02 51.88 -13.03
CA GLU A 378 25.59 52.02 -13.37
C GLU A 378 24.71 52.14 -12.13
N GLU A 379 24.98 51.37 -11.07
CA GLU A 379 24.24 51.44 -9.81
C GLU A 379 24.53 52.75 -9.05
N ALA A 380 25.74 53.29 -9.15
CA ALA A 380 26.10 54.61 -8.63
C ALA A 380 25.40 55.74 -9.42
N GLU A 381 25.36 55.68 -10.75
CA GLU A 381 24.60 56.63 -11.58
C GLU A 381 23.10 56.53 -11.33
N ALA A 382 22.55 55.31 -11.18
CA ALA A 382 21.15 55.11 -10.84
C ALA A 382 20.80 55.65 -9.46
N LYS A 383 21.69 55.52 -8.47
CA LYS A 383 21.54 56.16 -7.15
C LYS A 383 21.60 57.69 -7.26
N LEU A 384 22.52 58.25 -8.05
CA LEU A 384 22.63 59.69 -8.23
C LEU A 384 21.39 60.27 -8.93
N LEU A 385 20.82 59.56 -9.90
CA LEU A 385 19.58 59.93 -10.58
C LEU A 385 18.36 59.80 -9.66
N ALA A 386 18.33 58.78 -8.81
CA ALA A 386 17.27 58.60 -7.81
C ALA A 386 17.34 59.68 -6.71
N GLU A 387 18.54 60.07 -6.28
CA GLU A 387 18.75 61.15 -5.32
C GLU A 387 18.40 62.52 -5.93
N GLN A 388 18.73 62.77 -7.20
CA GLN A 388 18.28 63.96 -7.93
C GLN A 388 16.75 64.02 -8.06
N LYS A 389 16.09 62.91 -8.41
CA LYS A 389 14.61 62.85 -8.43
C LYS A 389 13.99 63.05 -7.05
N ALA A 390 14.60 62.51 -6.00
CA ALA A 390 14.12 62.72 -4.63
C ALA A 390 14.31 64.17 -4.17
N GLN A 391 15.38 64.86 -4.60
CA GLN A 391 15.59 66.29 -4.34
C GLN A 391 14.61 67.17 -5.13
N GLU A 392 14.37 66.88 -6.42
CA GLU A 392 13.35 67.58 -7.22
C GLU A 392 11.93 67.38 -6.66
N GLU A 393 11.59 66.17 -6.18
CA GLU A 393 10.29 65.88 -5.58
C GLU A 393 10.14 66.54 -4.18
N ALA A 394 11.24 66.68 -3.43
CA ALA A 394 11.28 67.42 -2.17
C ALA A 394 11.15 68.94 -2.39
N GLU A 395 11.81 69.52 -3.39
CA GLU A 395 11.64 70.93 -3.78
C GLU A 395 10.22 71.20 -4.32
N ALA A 396 9.66 70.28 -5.11
CA ALA A 396 8.28 70.39 -5.60
C ALA A 396 7.25 70.32 -4.46
N LYS A 397 7.49 69.50 -3.42
CA LYS A 397 6.67 69.48 -2.20
C LYS A 397 6.82 70.76 -1.38
N LEU A 398 8.03 71.30 -1.24
CA LEU A 398 8.26 72.55 -0.51
C LEU A 398 7.58 73.75 -1.21
N LEU A 399 7.60 73.78 -2.56
CA LEU A 399 6.94 74.80 -3.37
C LEU A 399 5.40 74.68 -3.36
N ALA A 400 4.88 73.45 -3.26
CA ALA A 400 3.45 73.18 -3.11
C ALA A 400 2.92 73.51 -1.69
N GLU A 401 3.74 73.27 -0.66
CA GLU A 401 3.41 73.60 0.73
C GLU A 401 3.47 75.11 1.00
N GLN A 402 4.39 75.85 0.37
CA GLN A 402 4.43 77.32 0.41
C GLN A 402 3.23 77.97 -0.31
N LYS A 403 2.81 77.43 -1.47
CA LYS A 403 1.58 77.90 -2.15
C LYS A 403 0.30 77.58 -1.37
N ALA A 404 0.25 76.45 -0.65
CA ALA A 404 -0.89 76.08 0.18
C ALA A 404 -0.99 76.92 1.48
N GLN A 405 0.13 77.41 2.02
CA GLN A 405 0.14 78.34 3.15
C GLN A 405 -0.24 79.77 2.75
N GLU A 406 0.16 80.26 1.57
CA GLU A 406 -0.29 81.57 1.05
C GLU A 406 -1.78 81.60 0.66
N GLU A 407 -2.35 80.48 0.20
CA GLU A 407 -3.80 80.40 -0.13
C GLU A 407 -4.70 80.20 1.12
N ALA A 408 -4.14 79.69 2.23
CA ALA A 408 -4.83 79.54 3.51
C ALA A 408 -4.88 80.84 4.32
N GLU A 409 -3.90 81.73 4.16
CA GLU A 409 -3.88 83.05 4.82
C GLU A 409 -4.78 84.09 4.10
N ALA A 410 -5.08 83.86 2.82
CA ALA A 410 -5.96 84.73 2.01
C ALA A 410 -7.47 84.41 2.10
N LYS A 411 -7.87 83.22 2.58
CA LYS A 411 -9.29 82.84 2.78
C LYS A 411 -9.77 82.96 4.24
N ALA A 412 -8.89 83.29 5.17
CA ALA A 412 -9.21 83.57 6.59
C ALA A 412 -9.65 85.03 6.87
N LYS A 413 -9.72 85.90 5.85
CA LYS A 413 -10.19 87.30 5.98
C LYS A 413 -11.62 87.58 5.47
N LEU A 414 -12.37 86.57 5.05
CA LEU A 414 -13.74 86.74 4.51
C LEU A 414 -14.82 85.87 5.18
N VAL A 415 -14.60 85.46 6.43
CA VAL A 415 -15.65 84.84 7.28
C VAL A 415 -15.63 85.47 8.68
N ALA A 416 -15.57 86.81 8.71
CA ALA A 416 -15.86 87.61 9.90
C ALA A 416 -17.26 88.26 9.83
N GLU A 417 -18.14 87.77 8.95
CA GLU A 417 -19.52 88.23 8.94
C GLU A 417 -20.47 87.05 8.74
N GLN A 418 -21.43 86.98 9.65
CA GLN A 418 -22.64 86.16 9.53
C GLN A 418 -22.51 84.69 9.91
N LYS A 419 -21.79 84.50 11.02
CA LYS A 419 -22.36 83.77 12.15
C LYS A 419 -23.75 84.34 12.43
N THR A 420 -24.83 83.59 12.18
CA THR A 420 -25.89 83.28 13.16
C THR A 420 -27.12 82.67 12.50
N LYS A 421 -27.50 81.50 13.04
CA LYS A 421 -28.88 81.00 13.18
C LYS A 421 -29.55 80.61 11.86
N ALA A 422 -29.53 79.33 11.47
CA ALA A 422 -30.27 78.24 12.12
C ALA A 422 -31.73 78.62 12.41
N GLU A 423 -32.65 77.77 11.93
CA GLU A 423 -34.07 77.75 12.29
C GLU A 423 -34.97 78.77 11.59
N ALA A 424 -34.94 78.79 10.26
CA ALA A 424 -36.16 79.04 9.50
C ALA A 424 -36.07 78.33 8.14
N GLU A 425 -37.19 77.79 7.68
CA GLU A 425 -37.38 77.24 6.33
C GLU A 425 -36.98 75.78 6.04
N ALA A 426 -37.09 74.94 7.06
CA ALA A 426 -37.67 73.58 6.89
C ALA A 426 -39.18 73.61 6.49
N LYS A 427 -39.67 74.70 5.88
CA LYS A 427 -41.06 74.89 5.44
C LYS A 427 -41.23 75.52 4.06
N ALA A 428 -40.15 75.73 3.29
CA ALA A 428 -40.23 76.31 1.94
C ALA A 428 -39.79 75.37 0.80
N ARG A 429 -39.56 74.07 1.09
CA ARG A 429 -39.15 73.09 0.05
C ARG A 429 -40.30 72.29 -0.58
N LEU A 430 -41.54 72.50 -0.15
CA LEU A 430 -42.74 71.87 -0.73
C LEU A 430 -43.48 72.73 -1.77
N ALA A 431 -43.04 73.95 -2.05
CA ALA A 431 -43.68 74.83 -3.06
C ALA A 431 -42.81 75.11 -4.31
N ALA A 432 -41.54 74.70 -4.33
CA ALA A 432 -40.62 74.93 -5.46
C ALA A 432 -40.41 73.70 -6.37
N GLN A 433 -41.18 72.62 -6.16
CA GLN A 433 -41.13 71.41 -6.98
C GLN A 433 -42.15 71.42 -8.14
N GLN A 434 -42.89 72.52 -8.33
CA GLN A 434 -43.91 72.65 -9.38
C GLN A 434 -43.67 73.78 -10.41
N LYS A 435 -42.56 74.53 -10.33
CA LYS A 435 -42.24 75.58 -11.34
C LYS A 435 -40.96 75.32 -12.15
N ALA A 436 -40.33 74.15 -11.97
CA ALA A 436 -39.13 73.73 -12.72
C ALA A 436 -39.40 72.57 -13.70
N LYS A 437 -40.66 72.21 -13.95
CA LYS A 437 -41.06 71.17 -14.91
C LYS A 437 -41.58 71.70 -16.25
N GLU A 438 -41.85 72.99 -16.41
CA GLU A 438 -42.38 73.52 -17.69
C GLU A 438 -41.34 74.25 -18.57
N ASP A 439 -40.14 74.58 -18.08
CA ASP A 439 -39.10 75.24 -18.91
C ASP A 439 -38.00 74.30 -19.43
N ALA A 440 -38.02 73.02 -19.04
CA ALA A 440 -37.05 72.01 -19.49
C ALA A 440 -37.49 71.23 -20.76
N GLU A 441 -38.76 71.29 -21.13
CA GLU A 441 -39.30 70.51 -22.26
C GLU A 441 -39.25 71.26 -23.61
N ALA A 442 -39.13 72.59 -23.60
CA ALA A 442 -39.14 73.40 -24.83
C ALA A 442 -37.76 73.60 -25.49
N LYS A 443 -36.64 73.36 -24.80
CA LYS A 443 -35.28 73.41 -25.38
C LYS A 443 -34.74 72.06 -25.85
N ALA A 444 -35.41 70.94 -25.53
CA ALA A 444 -35.00 69.59 -25.94
C ALA A 444 -35.51 69.18 -27.33
N LYS A 445 -36.54 69.83 -27.88
CA LYS A 445 -37.10 69.49 -29.21
C LYS A 445 -36.38 70.14 -30.40
N LEU A 446 -35.71 71.29 -30.23
CA LEU A 446 -35.08 72.03 -31.34
C LEU A 446 -33.65 71.55 -31.68
N LEU A 447 -32.96 70.88 -30.76
CA LEU A 447 -31.62 70.28 -30.98
C LEU A 447 -31.68 68.83 -31.50
N ALA A 448 -32.83 68.16 -31.37
CA ALA A 448 -33.03 66.79 -31.86
C ALA A 448 -33.35 66.75 -33.37
N GLU A 449 -33.94 67.80 -33.94
CA GLU A 449 -34.33 67.84 -35.36
C GLU A 449 -33.16 68.20 -36.31
N GLN A 450 -32.14 68.93 -35.84
CA GLN A 450 -30.93 69.21 -36.63
C GLN A 450 -29.97 68.02 -36.72
N LYS A 451 -29.82 67.23 -35.64
CA LYS A 451 -28.95 66.02 -35.65
C LYS A 451 -29.49 64.89 -36.54
N ALA A 452 -30.82 64.80 -36.70
CA ALA A 452 -31.45 63.75 -37.51
C ALA A 452 -31.31 63.98 -39.03
N ARG A 453 -31.12 65.22 -39.50
CA ARG A 453 -30.89 65.52 -40.93
C ARG A 453 -29.45 65.30 -41.36
N GLU A 454 -28.46 65.59 -40.52
CA GLU A 454 -27.04 65.36 -40.84
C GLU A 454 -26.64 63.86 -40.83
N GLU A 455 -27.22 63.05 -39.95
CA GLU A 455 -26.97 61.60 -39.92
C GLU A 455 -27.61 60.82 -41.09
N ALA A 456 -28.71 61.32 -41.66
CA ALA A 456 -29.40 60.68 -42.79
C ALA A 456 -28.63 60.89 -44.11
N GLU A 457 -28.02 62.06 -44.32
CA GLU A 457 -27.25 62.37 -45.53
C GLU A 457 -25.87 61.68 -45.54
N ALA A 458 -25.25 61.50 -44.36
CA ALA A 458 -24.00 60.73 -44.21
C ALA A 458 -24.19 59.22 -44.44
N LYS A 459 -25.32 58.64 -44.02
CA LYS A 459 -25.62 57.21 -44.25
C LYS A 459 -25.94 56.89 -45.72
N ALA A 460 -26.51 57.83 -46.48
CA ALA A 460 -26.83 57.62 -47.91
C ALA A 460 -25.58 57.59 -48.81
N LYS A 461 -24.55 58.40 -48.52
CA LYS A 461 -23.27 58.37 -49.27
C LYS A 461 -22.42 57.13 -48.98
N LEU A 462 -22.41 56.66 -47.73
CA LEU A 462 -21.60 55.51 -47.31
C LEU A 462 -22.15 54.17 -47.86
N LEU A 463 -23.47 54.06 -48.01
CA LEU A 463 -24.15 52.88 -48.59
C LEU A 463 -23.99 52.79 -50.12
N ALA A 464 -23.87 53.93 -50.81
CA ALA A 464 -23.62 53.97 -52.26
C ALA A 464 -22.16 53.64 -52.63
N GLU A 465 -21.19 54.04 -51.79
CA GLU A 465 -19.78 53.70 -51.98
C GLU A 465 -19.47 52.23 -51.61
N GLN A 466 -20.15 51.67 -50.59
CA GLN A 466 -20.01 50.25 -50.22
C GLN A 466 -20.58 49.30 -51.29
N LYS A 467 -21.74 49.60 -51.88
CA LYS A 467 -22.30 48.76 -52.98
C LYS A 467 -21.43 48.75 -54.23
N ALA A 468 -20.80 49.87 -54.58
CA ALA A 468 -19.91 49.96 -55.75
C ALA A 468 -18.57 49.21 -55.54
N LYS A 469 -18.05 49.17 -54.29
CA LYS A 469 -16.87 48.37 -53.94
C LYS A 469 -17.19 46.87 -53.83
N GLU A 470 -18.33 46.49 -53.26
CA GLU A 470 -18.75 45.08 -53.17
C GLU A 470 -19.02 44.43 -54.54
N GLU A 471 -19.63 45.16 -55.49
CA GLU A 471 -19.93 44.61 -56.82
C GLU A 471 -18.68 44.47 -57.72
N ALA A 472 -17.68 45.34 -57.52
CA ALA A 472 -16.38 45.24 -58.17
C ALA A 472 -15.49 44.14 -57.56
N GLU A 473 -15.52 43.97 -56.24
CA GLU A 473 -14.77 42.93 -55.53
C GLU A 473 -15.41 41.53 -55.75
N ALA A 474 -16.73 41.43 -55.87
CA ALA A 474 -17.43 40.18 -56.17
C ALA A 474 -17.14 39.67 -57.60
N LYS A 475 -17.05 40.56 -58.60
CA LYS A 475 -16.65 40.18 -59.97
C LYS A 475 -15.17 39.81 -60.08
N ALA A 476 -14.30 40.45 -59.30
CA ALA A 476 -12.87 40.09 -59.23
C ALA A 476 -12.65 38.76 -58.49
N LYS A 477 -13.42 38.47 -57.43
CA LYS A 477 -13.38 37.19 -56.70
C LYS A 477 -13.96 36.03 -57.52
N LEU A 478 -15.03 36.21 -58.28
CA LEU A 478 -15.62 35.12 -59.10
C LEU A 478 -14.69 34.66 -60.23
N LEU A 479 -13.97 35.59 -60.87
CA LEU A 479 -13.00 35.29 -61.93
C LEU A 479 -11.68 34.72 -61.39
N ALA A 480 -11.25 35.14 -60.20
CA ALA A 480 -10.10 34.57 -59.50
C ALA A 480 -10.42 33.19 -58.89
N GLU A 481 -11.64 32.96 -58.41
CA GLU A 481 -12.10 31.69 -57.82
C GLU A 481 -12.36 30.63 -58.89
N GLN A 482 -12.85 30.99 -60.10
CA GLN A 482 -12.97 30.05 -61.21
C GLN A 482 -11.59 29.58 -61.73
N LYS A 483 -10.63 30.49 -61.90
CA LYS A 483 -9.25 30.11 -62.27
C LYS A 483 -8.54 29.31 -61.16
N ALA A 484 -8.76 29.67 -59.89
CA ALA A 484 -8.20 28.94 -58.76
C ALA A 484 -8.86 27.57 -58.55
N LYS A 485 -10.16 27.39 -58.84
CA LYS A 485 -10.84 26.09 -58.80
C LYS A 485 -10.40 25.17 -59.93
N GLU A 486 -10.31 25.65 -61.17
CA GLU A 486 -9.81 24.81 -62.28
C GLU A 486 -8.34 24.38 -62.08
N GLU A 487 -7.49 25.27 -61.57
CA GLU A 487 -6.08 24.94 -61.30
C GLU A 487 -5.91 24.09 -60.03
N ALA A 488 -6.76 24.26 -59.01
CA ALA A 488 -6.77 23.44 -57.80
C ALA A 488 -7.41 22.06 -58.03
N GLU A 489 -8.41 21.93 -58.90
CA GLU A 489 -9.05 20.66 -59.23
C GLU A 489 -8.15 19.82 -60.15
N ALA A 490 -7.46 20.44 -61.10
CA ALA A 490 -6.42 19.78 -61.89
C ALA A 490 -5.20 19.34 -61.04
N LYS A 491 -4.76 20.17 -60.08
CA LYS A 491 -3.69 19.79 -59.13
C LYS A 491 -4.18 18.78 -58.09
N ALA A 492 -5.44 18.81 -57.67
CA ALA A 492 -6.00 17.87 -56.70
C ALA A 492 -6.23 16.48 -57.31
N ILE A 493 -6.61 16.37 -58.60
CA ILE A 493 -6.72 15.08 -59.29
C ILE A 493 -5.33 14.46 -59.50
N VAL A 494 -4.33 15.24 -59.95
CA VAL A 494 -2.95 14.72 -60.13
C VAL A 494 -2.30 14.38 -58.78
N LEU A 495 -2.52 15.18 -57.72
CA LEU A 495 -2.01 14.89 -56.37
C LEU A 495 -2.76 13.74 -55.69
N ALA A 496 -4.06 13.56 -55.94
CA ALA A 496 -4.83 12.42 -55.43
C ALA A 496 -4.48 11.12 -56.16
N GLU A 497 -4.20 11.17 -57.47
CA GLU A 497 -3.76 10.01 -58.26
C GLU A 497 -2.31 9.63 -57.95
N GLN A 498 -1.42 10.62 -57.71
CA GLN A 498 -0.08 10.38 -57.16
C GLN A 498 -0.12 9.84 -55.73
N LYS A 499 -0.93 10.41 -54.83
CA LYS A 499 -1.09 9.88 -53.46
C LYS A 499 -1.76 8.50 -53.43
N ALA A 500 -2.68 8.20 -54.35
CA ALA A 500 -3.30 6.88 -54.45
C ALA A 500 -2.33 5.84 -55.00
N LYS A 501 -1.49 6.17 -55.99
CA LYS A 501 -0.41 5.31 -56.46
C LYS A 501 0.69 5.13 -55.41
N GLU A 502 1.16 6.19 -54.76
CA GLU A 502 2.16 6.11 -53.70
C GLU A 502 1.64 5.34 -52.48
N LYS A 503 0.36 5.49 -52.12
CA LYS A 503 -0.25 4.75 -51.02
C LYS A 503 -0.49 3.28 -51.37
N ALA A 504 -0.88 2.98 -52.62
CA ALA A 504 -1.01 1.60 -53.11
C ALA A 504 0.35 0.91 -53.27
N ASP A 505 1.39 1.62 -53.74
CA ASP A 505 2.75 1.10 -53.84
C ASP A 505 3.41 0.97 -52.45
N ALA A 506 3.10 1.88 -51.52
CA ALA A 506 3.53 1.76 -50.12
C ALA A 506 2.82 0.62 -49.38
N GLU A 507 1.50 0.44 -49.58
CA GLU A 507 0.75 -0.69 -49.02
C GLU A 507 1.17 -2.03 -49.66
N ALA A 508 1.46 -2.06 -50.96
CA ALA A 508 1.98 -3.25 -51.64
C ALA A 508 3.43 -3.59 -51.22
N LYS A 509 4.29 -2.59 -51.00
CA LYS A 509 5.63 -2.79 -50.41
C LYS A 509 5.54 -3.27 -48.97
N LEU A 510 4.68 -2.67 -48.13
CA LEU A 510 4.49 -3.07 -46.74
C LEU A 510 3.97 -4.51 -46.66
N LEU A 511 3.01 -4.89 -47.50
CA LEU A 511 2.47 -6.25 -47.55
C LEU A 511 3.50 -7.26 -48.08
N ALA A 512 4.33 -6.87 -49.05
CA ALA A 512 5.42 -7.70 -49.55
C ALA A 512 6.56 -7.85 -48.51
N GLU A 513 6.87 -6.79 -47.76
CA GLU A 513 7.86 -6.79 -46.68
C GLU A 513 7.36 -7.61 -45.47
N GLN A 514 6.08 -7.49 -45.11
CA GLN A 514 5.43 -8.33 -44.10
C GLN A 514 5.47 -9.82 -44.49
N LYS A 515 5.11 -10.16 -45.73
CA LYS A 515 5.21 -11.54 -46.23
C LYS A 515 6.65 -12.05 -46.26
N ALA A 516 7.60 -11.21 -46.64
CA ALA A 516 9.02 -11.57 -46.61
C ALA A 516 9.55 -11.77 -45.18
N ASN A 517 9.07 -10.99 -44.21
CA ASN A 517 9.42 -11.16 -42.79
C ASN A 517 8.73 -12.38 -42.17
N GLU A 518 7.50 -12.68 -42.55
CA GLU A 518 6.78 -13.90 -42.16
C GLU A 518 7.45 -15.17 -42.74
N GLU A 519 7.92 -15.14 -43.99
CA GLU A 519 8.72 -16.21 -44.59
C GLU A 519 10.07 -16.38 -43.87
N ARG A 520 10.72 -15.29 -43.44
CA ARG A 520 11.97 -15.34 -42.67
C ARG A 520 11.80 -15.92 -41.27
N ILE A 521 10.63 -15.76 -40.65
CA ILE A 521 10.31 -16.35 -39.33
C ILE A 521 9.96 -17.83 -39.46
N THR A 522 9.17 -18.19 -40.47
CA THR A 522 8.65 -19.56 -40.65
C THR A 522 9.60 -20.50 -41.40
N ASN A 523 10.52 -19.95 -42.20
CA ASN A 523 11.56 -20.69 -42.92
C ASN A 523 12.90 -19.92 -42.91
N PRO A 524 13.54 -19.77 -41.73
CA PRO A 524 14.79 -19.06 -41.60
C PRO A 524 15.91 -19.74 -42.41
N LYS A 525 16.67 -18.94 -43.17
CA LYS A 525 17.75 -19.44 -44.04
C LYS A 525 19.09 -19.52 -43.31
N ASP A 526 19.30 -18.64 -42.34
CA ASP A 526 20.49 -18.58 -41.50
C ASP A 526 20.46 -19.63 -40.38
N VAL A 527 21.65 -20.04 -39.93
CA VAL A 527 21.82 -21.10 -38.92
C VAL A 527 21.18 -20.70 -37.59
N LEU A 528 21.33 -19.44 -37.18
CA LEU A 528 20.77 -18.92 -35.94
C LEU A 528 19.24 -18.92 -35.96
N GLY A 529 18.62 -18.36 -37.01
CA GLY A 529 17.16 -18.36 -37.17
C GLY A 529 16.56 -19.77 -37.15
N LYS A 530 17.23 -20.77 -37.76
CA LYS A 530 16.81 -22.17 -37.69
C LYS A 530 16.83 -22.71 -36.25
N SER A 531 17.88 -22.42 -35.50
CA SER A 531 17.97 -22.83 -34.09
C SER A 531 16.92 -22.12 -33.22
N MET A 532 16.70 -20.82 -33.42
CA MET A 532 15.67 -20.06 -32.70
C MET A 532 14.26 -20.56 -33.01
N TYR A 533 13.96 -20.84 -34.28
CA TYR A 533 12.68 -21.41 -34.69
C TYR A 533 12.47 -22.81 -34.10
N ALA A 534 13.48 -23.69 -34.15
CA ALA A 534 13.40 -25.04 -33.59
C ALA A 534 13.12 -25.01 -32.08
N LEU A 535 13.87 -24.21 -31.31
CA LEU A 535 13.65 -24.06 -29.86
C LEU A 535 12.28 -23.46 -29.54
N THR A 536 11.78 -22.56 -30.40
CA THR A 536 10.42 -22.02 -30.24
C THR A 536 9.37 -23.12 -30.43
N GLN A 537 9.52 -24.00 -31.41
CA GLN A 537 8.61 -25.14 -31.61
C GLN A 537 8.70 -26.15 -30.47
N GLU A 538 9.91 -26.45 -29.97
CA GLU A 538 10.10 -27.32 -28.81
C GLU A 538 9.39 -26.74 -27.57
N ALA A 539 9.55 -25.44 -27.31
CA ALA A 539 8.88 -24.76 -26.20
C ALA A 539 7.34 -24.75 -26.32
N GLU A 540 6.79 -24.72 -27.54
CA GLU A 540 5.34 -24.85 -27.79
C GLU A 540 4.83 -26.29 -27.62
N VAL A 541 5.62 -27.30 -27.98
CA VAL A 541 5.29 -28.70 -27.71
C VAL A 541 5.29 -28.96 -26.20
N SER A 542 6.34 -28.50 -25.49
CA SER A 542 6.43 -28.62 -24.04
C SER A 542 5.27 -27.90 -23.32
N LYS A 543 4.80 -26.77 -23.85
CA LYS A 543 3.58 -26.08 -23.37
C LYS A 543 2.34 -26.96 -23.45
N ALA A 544 2.14 -27.63 -24.58
CA ALA A 544 0.96 -28.46 -24.80
C ALA A 544 0.94 -29.63 -23.80
N THR A 545 2.08 -30.30 -23.63
CA THR A 545 2.23 -31.37 -22.63
C THR A 545 2.04 -30.85 -21.20
N GLN A 546 2.63 -29.71 -20.86
CA GLN A 546 2.45 -29.06 -19.55
C GLN A 546 0.98 -28.74 -19.27
N SER A 547 0.26 -28.21 -20.26
CA SER A 547 -1.16 -27.86 -20.13
C SER A 547 -2.04 -29.10 -19.93
N GLU A 548 -1.72 -30.20 -20.60
CA GLU A 548 -2.43 -31.48 -20.43
C GLU A 548 -2.18 -32.07 -19.03
N LEU A 549 -0.94 -32.05 -18.54
CA LEU A 549 -0.60 -32.53 -17.20
C LEU A 549 -1.22 -31.67 -16.09
N LEU A 550 -1.24 -30.34 -16.25
CA LEU A 550 -1.93 -29.44 -15.32
C LEU A 550 -3.42 -29.74 -15.25
N LYS A 551 -4.06 -30.01 -16.39
CA LYS A 551 -5.48 -30.39 -16.43
C LYS A 551 -5.72 -31.72 -15.70
N LYS A 552 -4.90 -32.75 -15.96
CA LYS A 552 -5.01 -34.04 -15.26
C LYS A 552 -4.80 -33.88 -13.75
N PHE A 553 -3.90 -32.99 -13.32
CA PHE A 553 -3.69 -32.70 -11.90
C PHE A 553 -4.92 -32.02 -11.29
N ASP A 554 -5.49 -31.01 -11.95
CA ASP A 554 -6.71 -30.35 -11.49
C ASP A 554 -7.90 -31.32 -11.39
N ASP A 555 -8.12 -32.17 -12.40
CA ASP A 555 -9.19 -33.19 -12.40
C ASP A 555 -9.10 -34.13 -11.16
N ILE A 556 -7.88 -34.50 -10.74
CA ILE A 556 -7.64 -35.30 -9.53
C ILE A 556 -7.94 -34.50 -8.27
N VAL A 557 -7.51 -33.23 -8.21
CA VAL A 557 -7.78 -32.34 -7.09
C VAL A 557 -9.28 -32.11 -6.92
N GLU A 558 -10.02 -31.90 -8.01
CA GLU A 558 -11.48 -31.79 -7.99
C GLU A 558 -12.16 -33.07 -7.51
N THR A 559 -11.67 -34.23 -7.93
CA THR A 559 -12.17 -35.52 -7.45
C THR A 559 -12.00 -35.65 -5.93
N LYS A 560 -10.83 -35.28 -5.40
CA LYS A 560 -10.56 -35.32 -3.95
C LYS A 560 -11.37 -34.26 -3.17
N ASP A 561 -11.59 -33.08 -3.74
CA ASP A 561 -12.45 -32.04 -3.16
C ASP A 561 -13.91 -32.51 -3.07
N LYS A 562 -14.38 -33.22 -4.11
CA LYS A 562 -15.71 -33.85 -4.10
C LYS A 562 -15.81 -34.93 -3.03
N ASP A 563 -14.83 -35.81 -2.92
CA ASP A 563 -14.82 -36.86 -1.89
C ASP A 563 -14.83 -36.26 -0.47
N LEU A 564 -14.13 -35.13 -0.25
CA LEU A 564 -14.17 -34.38 1.01
C LEU A 564 -15.56 -33.80 1.29
N LYS A 565 -16.20 -33.18 0.29
CA LYS A 565 -17.56 -32.63 0.42
C LYS A 565 -18.58 -33.70 0.75
N ASP A 566 -18.53 -34.84 0.05
CA ASP A 566 -19.37 -36.01 0.32
C ASP A 566 -19.17 -36.50 1.77
N LEU A 567 -17.92 -36.59 2.26
CA LEU A 567 -17.63 -37.01 3.63
C LEU A 567 -18.15 -36.01 4.67
N LYS A 568 -18.02 -34.72 4.39
CA LYS A 568 -18.52 -33.66 5.27
C LYS A 568 -20.05 -33.69 5.35
N GLU A 569 -20.73 -33.83 4.21
CA GLU A 569 -22.20 -33.95 4.17
C GLU A 569 -22.68 -35.19 4.94
N GLU A 570 -22.03 -36.35 4.75
CA GLU A 570 -22.34 -37.56 5.51
C GLU A 570 -22.18 -37.33 7.01
N ASN A 571 -21.07 -36.70 7.43
CA ASN A 571 -20.84 -36.37 8.83
C ASN A 571 -21.86 -35.35 9.36
N ASP A 572 -22.23 -34.32 8.61
CA ASP A 572 -23.17 -33.29 9.07
C ASP A 572 -24.61 -33.84 9.17
N LEU A 573 -25.05 -34.68 8.23
CA LEU A 573 -26.35 -35.37 8.30
C LEU A 573 -26.40 -36.36 9.46
N SER A 574 -25.31 -37.10 9.70
CA SER A 574 -25.20 -37.98 10.86
C SER A 574 -25.26 -37.23 12.19
N ASP A 575 -24.69 -36.02 12.30
CA ASP A 575 -24.84 -35.16 13.49
C ASP A 575 -26.28 -34.71 13.74
N GLN A 576 -27.09 -34.63 12.67
CA GLN A 576 -28.51 -34.30 12.75
C GLN A 576 -29.39 -35.53 13.07
N GLY A 577 -28.78 -36.70 13.31
CA GLY A 577 -29.49 -37.95 13.61
C GLY A 577 -30.08 -38.64 12.39
N ILE A 578 -29.69 -38.25 11.17
CA ILE A 578 -30.14 -38.85 9.91
C ILE A 578 -29.14 -39.95 9.51
N VAL A 579 -29.59 -41.20 9.49
CA VAL A 579 -28.74 -42.34 9.14
C VAL A 579 -28.56 -42.40 7.62
N VAL A 580 -27.33 -42.13 7.16
CA VAL A 580 -26.91 -42.30 5.77
C VAL A 580 -26.02 -43.54 5.69
N GLU A 581 -26.23 -44.42 4.70
CA GLU A 581 -25.39 -45.60 4.52
C GLU A 581 -23.93 -45.19 4.21
N PRO A 582 -22.93 -45.74 4.94
CA PRO A 582 -21.53 -45.47 4.68
C PRO A 582 -21.13 -45.80 3.25
N LYS A 583 -20.64 -44.82 2.49
CA LYS A 583 -20.01 -45.12 1.20
C LYS A 583 -18.69 -45.88 1.46
N PRO A 584 -18.45 -47.03 0.81
CA PRO A 584 -17.22 -47.78 1.01
C PRO A 584 -15.98 -46.97 0.56
N PHE A 585 -14.92 -47.04 1.37
CA PHE A 585 -13.65 -46.36 1.03
C PHE A 585 -13.07 -46.94 -0.27
N LYS A 586 -12.85 -46.07 -1.26
CA LYS A 586 -12.09 -46.43 -2.47
C LYS A 586 -10.62 -46.67 -2.10
N SER A 587 -9.99 -47.64 -2.76
CA SER A 587 -8.54 -47.87 -2.62
C SER A 587 -7.76 -46.68 -3.18
N ILE A 588 -7.05 -45.97 -2.31
CA ILE A 588 -6.38 -44.68 -2.61
C ILE A 588 -4.97 -44.88 -3.20
N GLU A 589 -4.44 -46.10 -3.14
CA GLU A 589 -3.05 -46.37 -3.53
C GLU A 589 -2.80 -46.17 -5.03
N ALA A 590 -3.73 -46.59 -5.88
CA ALA A 590 -3.63 -46.41 -7.33
C ALA A 590 -3.74 -44.93 -7.73
N GLU A 591 -4.65 -44.19 -7.10
CA GLU A 591 -4.86 -42.76 -7.37
C GLU A 591 -3.67 -41.91 -6.89
N ASN A 592 -3.11 -42.23 -5.72
CA ASN A 592 -1.93 -41.52 -5.21
C ASN A 592 -0.69 -41.79 -6.06
N ARG A 593 -0.49 -43.03 -6.54
CA ARG A 593 0.59 -43.33 -7.50
C ARG A 593 0.42 -42.59 -8.82
N ALA A 594 -0.80 -42.51 -9.35
CA ALA A 594 -1.08 -41.75 -10.57
C ALA A 594 -0.83 -40.25 -10.38
N LEU A 595 -1.19 -39.71 -9.21
CA LEU A 595 -0.95 -38.31 -8.87
C LEU A 595 0.55 -37.99 -8.74
N GLU A 596 1.31 -38.84 -8.04
CA GLU A 596 2.77 -38.70 -7.93
C GLU A 596 3.46 -38.75 -9.30
N ALA A 597 3.02 -39.65 -10.18
CA ALA A 597 3.51 -39.72 -11.56
C ALA A 597 3.22 -38.43 -12.34
N ILE A 598 1.99 -37.91 -12.28
CA ILE A 598 1.61 -36.64 -12.96
C ILE A 598 2.44 -35.47 -12.43
N MET A 599 2.66 -35.39 -11.11
CA MET A 599 3.48 -34.34 -10.51
C MET A 599 4.94 -34.45 -10.97
N SER A 600 5.50 -35.65 -10.99
CA SER A 600 6.86 -35.89 -11.47
C SER A 600 7.02 -35.53 -12.95
N ASP A 601 6.08 -35.95 -13.80
CA ASP A 601 6.10 -35.63 -15.23
C ASP A 601 5.95 -34.13 -15.48
N LEU A 602 5.09 -33.46 -14.70
CA LEU A 602 4.90 -32.01 -14.80
C LEU A 602 6.16 -31.24 -14.40
N ASP A 603 6.91 -31.73 -13.40
CA ASP A 603 8.18 -31.15 -12.96
C ASP A 603 9.24 -31.28 -14.05
N ALA A 604 9.37 -32.46 -14.63
CA ALA A 604 10.29 -32.71 -15.74
C ALA A 604 9.97 -31.83 -16.96
N VAL A 605 8.70 -31.66 -17.31
CA VAL A 605 8.29 -30.80 -18.44
C VAL A 605 8.50 -29.32 -18.14
N ILE A 606 8.26 -28.86 -16.91
CA ILE A 606 8.55 -27.48 -16.47
C ILE A 606 10.04 -27.20 -16.58
N GLU A 607 10.89 -28.09 -16.06
CA GLU A 607 12.35 -27.95 -16.13
C GLU A 607 12.84 -27.92 -17.58
N LYS A 608 12.40 -28.88 -18.40
CA LYS A 608 12.73 -28.93 -19.82
C LYS A 608 12.33 -27.63 -20.55
N ARG A 609 11.12 -27.13 -20.32
CA ARG A 609 10.66 -25.88 -20.96
C ARG A 609 11.43 -24.65 -20.48
N ASN A 610 11.88 -24.63 -19.22
CA ASN A 610 12.78 -23.58 -18.73
C ASN A 610 14.13 -23.61 -19.45
N GLU A 611 14.68 -24.80 -19.70
CA GLU A 611 15.92 -24.96 -20.45
C GLU A 611 15.76 -24.51 -21.91
N GLU A 612 14.67 -24.89 -22.58
CA GLU A 612 14.33 -24.48 -23.94
C GLU A 612 14.20 -22.94 -24.05
N ILE A 613 13.46 -22.30 -23.12
CA ILE A 613 13.30 -20.84 -23.08
C ILE A 613 14.65 -20.15 -22.81
N LYS A 614 15.47 -20.69 -21.90
CA LYS A 614 16.79 -20.14 -21.58
C LYS A 614 17.77 -20.28 -22.73
N ALA A 615 17.74 -21.40 -23.45
CA ALA A 615 18.53 -21.61 -24.65
C ALA A 615 18.11 -20.62 -25.75
N LEU A 616 16.81 -20.39 -25.93
CA LEU A 616 16.29 -19.40 -26.89
C LEU A 616 16.68 -17.97 -26.50
N GLU A 617 16.67 -17.62 -25.21
CA GLU A 617 17.13 -16.33 -24.70
C GLU A 617 18.63 -16.12 -24.94
N ASN A 618 19.47 -17.13 -24.64
CA ASN A 618 20.91 -17.05 -24.89
C ASN A 618 21.21 -16.85 -26.39
N LEU A 619 20.52 -17.56 -27.29
CA LEU A 619 20.68 -17.38 -28.74
C LEU A 619 20.19 -16.01 -29.23
N TYR A 620 19.15 -15.46 -28.59
CA TYR A 620 18.68 -14.11 -28.85
C TYR A 620 19.72 -13.06 -28.44
N GLU A 621 20.40 -13.25 -27.30
CA GLU A 621 21.42 -12.36 -26.77
C GLU A 621 22.77 -12.46 -27.51
N GLU A 622 23.17 -13.64 -27.99
CA GLU A 622 24.44 -13.89 -28.70
C GLU A 622 24.62 -13.02 -29.96
N LYS A 623 23.54 -12.49 -30.54
CA LYS A 623 23.59 -11.61 -31.71
C LYS A 623 23.71 -10.11 -31.38
N PHE A 624 23.52 -9.70 -30.12
CA PHE A 624 23.60 -8.27 -29.75
C PHE A 624 25.06 -7.75 -29.76
N GLU A 625 26.06 -8.62 -29.91
CA GLU A 625 27.48 -8.27 -30.04
C GLU A 625 28.00 -8.25 -31.50
N ALA A 626 27.17 -8.58 -32.50
CA ALA A 626 27.57 -8.56 -33.92
C ALA A 626 26.81 -7.49 -34.70
N ASP A 627 27.46 -6.34 -34.85
CA ASP A 627 27.03 -5.16 -35.59
C ASP A 627 26.53 -5.53 -37.00
N THR A 628 25.22 -5.43 -37.25
CA THR A 628 24.67 -5.22 -38.61
C THR A 628 23.18 -4.85 -38.54
N ILE A 629 22.91 -3.61 -38.94
CA ILE A 629 21.60 -2.97 -39.11
C ILE A 629 20.86 -3.64 -40.28
N VAL A 630 20.43 -4.90 -40.14
CA VAL A 630 19.45 -5.55 -41.05
C VAL A 630 18.68 -6.64 -40.29
N LEU A 631 17.51 -6.23 -39.75
CA LEU A 631 16.24 -6.95 -39.47
C LEU A 631 15.64 -6.69 -38.07
N ASP A 632 15.02 -5.52 -37.91
CA ASP A 632 14.36 -5.08 -36.68
C ASP A 632 13.08 -5.90 -36.37
N GLU A 633 12.28 -6.27 -37.37
CA GLU A 633 10.97 -6.92 -37.16
C GLU A 633 11.03 -8.40 -36.75
N VAL A 634 11.97 -9.18 -37.28
CA VAL A 634 12.14 -10.60 -36.90
C VAL A 634 12.73 -10.71 -35.49
N TYR A 635 13.64 -9.81 -35.14
CA TYR A 635 14.16 -9.73 -33.78
C TYR A 635 13.09 -9.28 -32.79
N LEU A 636 12.24 -8.31 -33.18
CA LEU A 636 11.07 -7.91 -32.40
C LEU A 636 10.08 -9.05 -32.23
N HIS A 637 9.87 -9.90 -33.24
CA HIS A 637 9.07 -11.11 -33.13
C HIS A 637 9.61 -12.06 -32.05
N TYR A 638 10.89 -12.44 -32.10
CA TYR A 638 11.47 -13.34 -31.09
C TYR A 638 11.53 -12.72 -29.69
N ARG A 639 11.72 -11.40 -29.58
CA ARG A 639 11.61 -10.68 -28.31
C ARG A 639 10.21 -10.83 -27.70
N ASN A 640 9.18 -10.60 -28.51
CA ASN A 640 7.79 -10.73 -28.08
C ASN A 640 7.42 -12.19 -27.77
N THR A 641 7.94 -13.13 -28.56
CA THR A 641 7.78 -14.57 -28.34
C THR A 641 8.44 -15.00 -27.03
N LEU A 642 9.67 -14.57 -26.74
CA LEU A 642 10.35 -14.83 -25.46
C LEU A 642 9.57 -14.25 -24.28
N ALA A 643 9.09 -13.01 -24.39
CA ALA A 643 8.25 -12.40 -23.35
C ALA A 643 6.97 -13.21 -23.09
N ARG A 644 6.30 -13.66 -24.16
CA ARG A 644 5.11 -14.51 -24.06
C ARG A 644 5.43 -15.86 -23.43
N LEU A 645 6.45 -16.57 -23.92
CA LEU A 645 6.84 -17.90 -23.41
C LEU A 645 7.19 -17.85 -21.92
N LYS A 646 7.94 -16.82 -21.48
CA LYS A 646 8.25 -16.60 -20.06
C LYS A 646 7.00 -16.35 -19.23
N SER A 647 6.08 -15.50 -19.72
CA SER A 647 4.83 -15.21 -19.03
C SER A 647 3.96 -16.47 -18.88
N GLU A 648 3.80 -17.24 -19.95
CA GLU A 648 3.03 -18.49 -19.94
C GLU A 648 3.67 -19.53 -19.01
N GLN A 649 5.00 -19.59 -18.97
CA GLN A 649 5.73 -20.51 -18.10
C GLN A 649 5.55 -20.15 -16.62
N ILE A 650 5.58 -18.86 -16.27
CA ILE A 650 5.29 -18.39 -14.91
C ILE A 650 3.86 -18.78 -14.50
N GLN A 651 2.87 -18.55 -15.38
CA GLN A 651 1.48 -18.92 -15.11
C GLN A 651 1.32 -20.43 -14.86
N ALA A 652 2.04 -21.27 -15.60
CA ALA A 652 2.00 -22.71 -15.40
C ALA A 652 2.65 -23.14 -14.06
N ILE A 653 3.75 -22.50 -13.66
CA ILE A 653 4.40 -22.74 -12.35
C ILE A 653 3.47 -22.32 -11.20
N GLU A 654 2.80 -21.16 -11.32
CA GLU A 654 1.82 -20.69 -10.34
C GLU A 654 0.60 -21.62 -10.26
N ALA A 655 0.05 -22.04 -11.41
CA ALA A 655 -1.06 -22.99 -11.46
C ALA A 655 -0.71 -24.30 -10.75
N ARG A 656 0.48 -24.87 -11.03
CA ARG A 656 0.99 -26.06 -10.33
C ARG A 656 1.09 -25.83 -8.82
N ALA A 657 1.66 -24.71 -8.38
CA ALA A 657 1.83 -24.40 -6.96
C ALA A 657 0.47 -24.28 -6.24
N ASN A 658 -0.50 -23.64 -6.88
CA ASN A 658 -1.87 -23.50 -6.36
C ASN A 658 -2.57 -24.86 -6.25
N LEU A 659 -2.45 -25.73 -7.25
CA LEU A 659 -3.01 -27.08 -7.21
C LEU A 659 -2.40 -27.91 -6.07
N LYS A 660 -1.08 -27.80 -5.84
CA LYS A 660 -0.40 -28.46 -4.73
C LYS A 660 -0.88 -27.95 -3.37
N LEU A 661 -1.07 -26.64 -3.21
CA LEU A 661 -1.62 -26.06 -1.98
C LEU A 661 -3.06 -26.52 -1.73
N ARG A 662 -3.90 -26.51 -2.77
CA ARG A 662 -5.30 -26.98 -2.67
C ARG A 662 -5.37 -28.46 -2.29
N LEU A 663 -4.51 -29.30 -2.89
CA LEU A 663 -4.40 -30.71 -2.54
C LEU A 663 -4.05 -30.92 -1.06
N GLU A 664 -3.10 -30.14 -0.53
CA GLU A 664 -2.68 -30.25 0.88
C GLU A 664 -3.78 -29.79 1.85
N GLN A 665 -4.51 -28.72 1.50
CA GLN A 665 -5.67 -28.28 2.27
C GLN A 665 -6.77 -29.36 2.30
N ILE A 666 -7.08 -29.97 1.16
CA ILE A 666 -8.05 -31.07 1.07
C ILE A 666 -7.60 -32.25 1.91
N ARG A 667 -6.30 -32.60 1.89
CA ARG A 667 -5.73 -33.67 2.72
C ARG A 667 -5.98 -33.43 4.21
N VAL A 668 -5.64 -32.24 4.71
CA VAL A 668 -5.82 -31.87 6.13
C VAL A 668 -7.30 -31.87 6.52
N ALA A 669 -8.17 -31.30 5.68
CA ALA A 669 -9.61 -31.27 5.94
C ALA A 669 -10.22 -32.68 5.93
N THR A 670 -9.75 -33.56 5.05
CA THR A 670 -10.18 -34.97 4.99
C THR A 670 -9.77 -35.73 6.24
N GLU A 671 -8.55 -35.51 6.75
CA GLU A 671 -8.09 -36.10 8.01
C GLU A 671 -8.92 -35.62 9.21
N PHE A 672 -9.29 -34.34 9.23
CA PHE A 672 -10.16 -33.79 10.27
C PHE A 672 -11.54 -34.47 10.28
N GLU A 673 -12.21 -34.55 9.13
CA GLU A 673 -13.54 -35.19 9.03
C GLU A 673 -13.49 -36.70 9.32
N ARG A 674 -12.40 -37.39 8.93
CA ARG A 674 -12.17 -38.79 9.33
C ARG A 674 -12.06 -38.94 10.84
N ASN A 675 -11.30 -38.06 11.50
CA ASN A 675 -11.15 -38.09 12.95
C ASN A 675 -12.48 -37.79 13.68
N ARG A 676 -13.30 -36.88 13.15
CA ARG A 676 -14.65 -36.61 13.67
C ARG A 676 -15.53 -37.87 13.64
N ARG A 677 -15.52 -38.61 12.53
CA ARG A 677 -16.24 -39.88 12.39
C ARG A 677 -15.75 -40.95 13.37
N ILE A 678 -14.43 -41.07 13.56
CA ILE A 678 -13.84 -42.02 14.53
C ILE A 678 -14.26 -41.68 15.95
N LYS A 679 -14.25 -40.40 16.33
CA LYS A 679 -14.68 -39.96 17.67
C LYS A 679 -16.15 -40.26 17.94
N ARG A 680 -17.04 -40.05 16.96
CA ARG A 680 -18.46 -40.41 17.11
C ARG A 680 -18.67 -41.91 17.26
N ALA A 681 -18.05 -42.72 16.41
CA ALA A 681 -18.12 -44.17 16.52
C ALA A 681 -17.61 -44.68 17.88
N ALA A 682 -16.65 -43.96 18.50
CA ALA A 682 -16.21 -44.25 19.86
C ALA A 682 -17.25 -43.84 20.94
N PHE A 683 -17.97 -42.72 20.75
CA PHE A 683 -18.99 -42.20 21.68
C PHE A 683 -20.31 -42.98 21.63
N ASP A 684 -20.79 -43.35 20.44
CA ASP A 684 -21.99 -44.18 20.26
C ASP A 684 -21.82 -45.56 20.93
N ASN A 685 -20.60 -46.08 20.95
CA ASN A 685 -20.23 -47.34 21.59
C ASN A 685 -19.98 -47.19 23.11
N GLU A 686 -19.87 -45.97 23.63
CA GLU A 686 -19.61 -45.73 25.07
C GLU A 686 -20.81 -46.12 25.94
N ASN A 687 -22.04 -45.84 25.47
CA ASN A 687 -23.26 -46.24 26.17
C ASN A 687 -23.47 -47.76 26.15
N GLU A 688 -23.21 -48.42 25.03
CA GLU A 688 -23.25 -49.89 24.94
C GLU A 688 -22.19 -50.53 25.84
N ARG A 689 -20.96 -49.99 25.83
CA ARG A 689 -19.87 -50.42 26.73
C ARG A 689 -20.25 -50.23 28.19
N TYR A 690 -20.83 -49.08 28.57
CA TYR A 690 -21.27 -48.83 29.94
C TYR A 690 -22.27 -49.89 30.40
N LEU A 691 -23.27 -50.22 29.56
CA LEU A 691 -24.25 -51.27 29.88
C LEU A 691 -23.59 -52.65 30.05
N GLN A 692 -22.67 -53.03 29.16
CA GLN A 692 -21.92 -54.28 29.28
C GLN A 692 -21.06 -54.32 30.55
N ASP A 693 -20.45 -53.19 30.90
CA ASP A 693 -19.61 -53.05 32.09
C ASP A 693 -20.40 -53.13 33.38
N ARG A 694 -21.59 -52.52 33.44
CA ARG A 694 -22.53 -52.67 34.56
C ARG A 694 -22.98 -54.13 34.71
N ALA A 695 -23.36 -54.79 33.62
CA ALA A 695 -23.78 -56.19 33.64
C ALA A 695 -22.64 -57.12 34.10
N ALA A 696 -21.40 -56.87 33.66
CA ALA A 696 -20.22 -57.62 34.10
C ALA A 696 -19.94 -57.43 35.59
N LEU A 697 -20.05 -56.20 36.11
CA LEU A 697 -19.86 -55.89 37.53
C LEU A 697 -20.91 -56.59 38.39
N GLU A 698 -22.18 -56.53 38.00
CA GLU A 698 -23.27 -57.22 38.69
C GLU A 698 -23.07 -58.74 38.70
N ASN A 699 -22.68 -59.32 37.56
CA ASN A 699 -22.38 -60.74 37.47
C ASN A 699 -21.23 -61.12 38.43
N ILE A 700 -20.14 -60.34 38.49
CA ILE A 700 -19.04 -60.57 39.42
C ILE A 700 -19.52 -60.48 40.88
N ARG A 701 -20.31 -59.47 41.25
CA ARG A 701 -20.85 -59.31 42.62
C ARG A 701 -21.75 -60.48 43.05
N ASN A 702 -22.48 -61.08 42.10
CA ASN A 702 -23.44 -62.15 42.36
C ASN A 702 -22.85 -63.56 42.31
N THR A 703 -21.81 -63.78 41.49
CA THR A 703 -21.24 -65.12 41.25
C THR A 703 -19.93 -65.39 41.99
N THR A 704 -19.35 -64.38 42.63
CA THR A 704 -18.07 -64.54 43.33
C THR A 704 -18.29 -64.92 44.78
N ASP A 705 -17.87 -66.15 45.13
CA ASP A 705 -17.87 -66.64 46.51
C ASP A 705 -16.74 -66.02 47.34
N PHE A 706 -16.91 -66.04 48.65
CA PHE A 706 -15.89 -65.57 49.60
C PHE A 706 -14.66 -66.50 49.57
N SER A 707 -13.46 -65.91 49.55
CA SER A 707 -12.22 -66.69 49.55
C SER A 707 -11.95 -67.30 50.93
N ASN A 708 -11.83 -68.63 50.99
CA ASN A 708 -11.44 -69.35 52.22
C ASN A 708 -9.94 -69.21 52.54
N VAL A 709 -9.14 -68.65 51.62
CA VAL A 709 -7.73 -68.34 51.80
C VAL A 709 -7.56 -66.81 51.87
N PRO A 710 -6.92 -66.25 52.91
CA PRO A 710 -6.64 -64.83 52.99
C PRO A 710 -5.77 -64.38 51.83
N LEU A 711 -6.26 -63.44 51.02
CA LEU A 711 -5.51 -62.83 49.92
C LEU A 711 -4.42 -61.90 50.48
N LYS A 712 -3.26 -61.86 49.83
CA LYS A 712 -2.16 -60.94 50.11
C LYS A 712 -2.11 -59.85 49.05
N ALA A 713 -1.31 -58.81 49.28
CA ALA A 713 -1.22 -57.70 48.34
C ALA A 713 -0.61 -58.12 47.00
N GLU A 714 0.30 -59.10 47.00
CA GLU A 714 0.91 -59.65 45.79
C GLU A 714 -0.09 -60.40 44.90
N ASP A 715 -1.26 -60.76 45.44
CA ASP A 715 -2.34 -61.38 44.68
C ASP A 715 -3.11 -60.37 43.81
N PHE A 716 -2.88 -59.05 43.98
CA PHE A 716 -3.58 -57.99 43.26
C PHE A 716 -2.67 -57.34 42.19
N ASP A 717 -3.13 -57.34 40.93
CA ASP A 717 -2.54 -56.53 39.86
C ASP A 717 -3.15 -55.11 39.95
N PHE A 718 -2.41 -54.14 40.47
CA PHE A 718 -2.90 -52.75 40.59
C PHE A 718 -2.88 -51.98 39.25
N GLY A 719 -2.30 -52.57 38.21
CA GLY A 719 -2.14 -51.94 36.90
C GLY A 719 -1.18 -50.75 36.93
N GLU A 720 -1.60 -49.63 36.36
CA GLU A 720 -0.74 -48.45 36.21
C GLU A 720 -0.56 -47.67 37.51
N GLU A 721 0.70 -47.44 37.87
CA GLU A 721 1.06 -46.75 39.11
C GLU A 721 0.63 -45.29 39.08
N GLN A 722 -0.16 -44.91 40.08
CA GLN A 722 -0.73 -43.58 40.19
C GLN A 722 0.27 -42.61 40.84
N SER A 723 0.38 -41.40 40.29
CA SER A 723 1.26 -40.37 40.85
C SER A 723 0.82 -39.96 42.27
N SER A 724 1.75 -39.42 43.06
CA SER A 724 1.43 -38.87 44.39
C SER A 724 0.53 -37.63 44.35
N ASN A 725 0.35 -37.03 43.17
CA ASN A 725 -0.49 -35.85 42.96
C ASN A 725 -1.90 -36.27 42.54
N ILE A 726 -2.90 -35.44 42.89
CA ILE A 726 -4.30 -35.68 42.52
C ILE A 726 -4.46 -35.47 41.02
N GLN A 727 -4.88 -36.52 40.32
CA GLN A 727 -5.18 -36.45 38.89
C GLN A 727 -6.59 -35.86 38.68
N ILE A 728 -6.74 -34.99 37.69
CA ILE A 728 -8.02 -34.40 37.30
C ILE A 728 -8.46 -35.03 35.97
N LEU A 729 -9.58 -35.74 35.98
CA LEU A 729 -10.24 -36.25 34.78
C LEU A 729 -11.44 -35.36 34.44
N LYS A 730 -11.62 -35.08 33.15
CA LYS A 730 -12.69 -34.19 32.66
C LYS A 730 -13.57 -34.91 31.67
N ASN A 731 -14.86 -34.56 31.66
CA ASN A 731 -15.85 -35.09 30.71
C ASN A 731 -15.94 -36.62 30.70
N VAL A 732 -15.93 -37.25 31.87
CA VAL A 732 -16.12 -38.69 32.07
C VAL A 732 -17.62 -39.00 32.10
N THR A 733 -18.16 -39.50 30.99
CA THR A 733 -19.58 -39.81 30.83
C THR A 733 -20.06 -40.85 31.86
N ASN A 734 -21.32 -40.73 32.32
CA ASN A 734 -21.94 -41.63 33.30
C ASN A 734 -21.25 -41.69 34.69
N VAL A 735 -20.47 -40.67 35.05
CA VAL A 735 -19.85 -40.52 36.38
C VAL A 735 -20.19 -39.14 36.94
N GLU A 736 -20.33 -39.03 38.26
CA GLU A 736 -20.65 -37.76 38.92
C GLU A 736 -19.39 -36.96 39.28
N ASN A 737 -19.53 -35.64 39.42
CA ASN A 737 -18.45 -34.78 39.90
C ASN A 737 -18.11 -35.10 41.36
N GLY A 738 -16.81 -35.19 41.67
CA GLY A 738 -16.33 -35.50 43.02
C GLY A 738 -14.89 -36.03 43.06
N TYR A 739 -14.49 -36.46 44.25
CA TYR A 739 -13.19 -37.09 44.55
C TYR A 739 -13.37 -38.58 44.80
N TYR A 740 -12.64 -39.40 44.04
CA TYR A 740 -12.77 -40.84 44.04
C TYR A 740 -11.49 -41.50 44.59
N LEU A 741 -11.65 -42.46 45.50
CA LEU A 741 -10.55 -43.29 46.01
C LEU A 741 -10.31 -44.46 45.05
N ILE A 742 -9.32 -44.30 44.18
CA ILE A 742 -8.95 -45.27 43.16
C ILE A 742 -8.04 -46.33 43.77
N LEU A 743 -8.42 -47.59 43.59
CA LEU A 743 -7.66 -48.76 44.04
C LEU A 743 -6.68 -49.25 42.97
N ALA A 744 -7.10 -49.28 41.70
CA ALA A 744 -6.31 -49.80 40.58
C ALA A 744 -6.77 -49.18 39.25
N VAL A 745 -5.87 -49.16 38.27
CA VAL A 745 -6.13 -48.60 36.93
C VAL A 745 -5.68 -49.57 35.85
N HIS A 746 -6.60 -50.01 34.98
CA HIS A 746 -6.31 -50.98 33.92
C HIS A 746 -6.84 -50.52 32.56
N SER A 747 -6.09 -50.78 31.50
CA SER A 747 -6.59 -50.66 30.12
C SER A 747 -7.33 -51.92 29.63
N ASP A 748 -7.14 -53.06 30.31
CA ASP A 748 -7.66 -54.36 29.90
C ASP A 748 -8.88 -54.80 30.74
N VAL A 749 -9.92 -55.29 30.06
CA VAL A 749 -11.19 -55.72 30.67
C VAL A 749 -11.02 -56.97 31.55
N GLN A 750 -10.18 -57.94 31.14
CA GLN A 750 -9.96 -59.16 31.91
C GLN A 750 -9.21 -58.85 33.20
N LYS A 751 -8.16 -58.02 33.13
CA LYS A 751 -7.42 -57.57 34.32
C LYS A 751 -8.29 -56.80 35.30
N ARG A 752 -9.12 -55.88 34.79
CA ARG A 752 -10.11 -55.17 35.61
C ARG A 752 -11.08 -56.16 36.28
N ASN A 753 -11.62 -57.11 35.55
CA ASN A 753 -12.55 -58.10 36.09
C ASN A 753 -11.90 -58.99 37.14
N GLU A 754 -10.65 -59.39 36.93
CA GLU A 754 -9.89 -60.19 37.89
C GLU A 754 -9.65 -59.42 39.19
N PHE A 755 -9.22 -58.16 39.10
CA PHE A 755 -9.03 -57.30 40.27
C PHE A 755 -10.33 -57.12 41.06
N VAL A 756 -11.42 -56.74 40.38
CA VAL A 756 -12.74 -56.58 41.00
C VAL A 756 -13.20 -57.89 41.65
N ARG A 757 -13.03 -59.04 40.99
CA ARG A 757 -13.39 -60.36 41.53
C ARG A 757 -12.61 -60.67 42.81
N LYS A 758 -11.30 -60.42 42.86
CA LYS A 758 -10.47 -60.62 44.06
C LYS A 758 -10.90 -59.69 45.22
N VAL A 759 -11.26 -58.44 44.92
CA VAL A 759 -11.80 -57.50 45.93
C VAL A 759 -13.13 -58.01 46.48
N VAL A 760 -14.05 -58.46 45.62
CA VAL A 760 -15.33 -59.05 46.05
C VAL A 760 -15.10 -60.31 46.89
N ALA A 761 -14.20 -61.20 46.47
CA ALA A 761 -13.85 -62.42 47.19
C ALA A 761 -13.23 -62.13 48.57
N SER A 762 -12.60 -60.97 48.76
CA SER A 762 -12.11 -60.49 50.06
C SER A 762 -13.21 -59.94 50.99
N GLY A 763 -14.48 -59.96 50.54
CA GLY A 763 -15.64 -59.54 51.31
C GLY A 763 -16.11 -58.11 51.05
N ARG A 764 -15.55 -57.41 50.04
CA ARG A 764 -15.91 -56.03 49.73
C ARG A 764 -16.75 -55.92 48.45
N LYS A 765 -18.08 -55.80 48.62
CA LYS A 765 -19.06 -55.81 47.50
C LYS A 765 -19.43 -54.43 46.94
N ASP A 766 -19.12 -53.35 47.65
CA ASP A 766 -19.32 -51.94 47.26
C ASP A 766 -18.27 -51.43 46.23
N ILE A 767 -17.45 -52.32 45.69
CA ILE A 767 -16.46 -52.01 44.65
C ILE A 767 -17.13 -51.65 43.33
N ASP A 768 -16.69 -50.57 42.69
CA ASP A 768 -17.19 -50.07 41.42
C ASP A 768 -16.02 -49.63 40.52
N PHE A 769 -16.30 -49.28 39.27
CA PHE A 769 -15.32 -48.73 38.34
C PHE A 769 -16.00 -47.87 37.28
N PHE A 770 -15.24 -47.00 36.63
CA PHE A 770 -15.69 -46.30 35.42
C PHE A 770 -14.62 -46.37 34.34
N TYR A 771 -15.03 -46.16 33.09
CA TYR A 771 -14.12 -46.08 31.94
C TYR A 771 -14.03 -44.62 31.50
N ASP A 772 -12.81 -44.11 31.33
CA ASP A 772 -12.59 -42.81 30.72
C ASP A 772 -12.11 -43.00 29.27
N VAL A 773 -12.88 -42.46 28.32
CA VAL A 773 -12.57 -42.54 26.88
C VAL A 773 -11.28 -41.80 26.54
N ASN A 774 -10.99 -40.70 27.23
CA ASN A 774 -9.81 -39.87 26.95
C ASN A 774 -8.52 -40.59 27.30
N THR A 775 -8.48 -41.29 28.44
CA THR A 775 -7.31 -42.08 28.84
C THR A 775 -7.37 -43.54 28.39
N SER A 776 -8.52 -44.00 27.88
CA SER A 776 -8.78 -45.39 27.50
C SER A 776 -8.51 -46.40 28.64
N LYS A 777 -8.88 -46.02 29.86
CA LYS A 777 -8.58 -46.78 31.09
C LYS A 777 -9.81 -46.93 31.98
N TYR A 778 -9.82 -48.05 32.70
CA TYR A 778 -10.73 -48.36 33.79
C TYR A 778 -10.14 -47.89 35.12
N TYR A 779 -10.89 -47.06 35.85
CA TYR A 779 -10.56 -46.61 37.19
C TYR A 779 -11.45 -47.33 38.19
N ILE A 780 -10.86 -48.18 39.02
CA ILE A 780 -11.59 -49.01 40.00
C ILE A 780 -11.60 -48.28 41.34
N TYR A 781 -12.77 -48.08 41.94
CA TYR A 781 -12.95 -47.30 43.17
C TYR A 781 -14.02 -47.92 44.07
N TYR A 782 -14.07 -47.53 45.35
CA TYR A 782 -15.13 -48.01 46.26
C TYR A 782 -15.90 -46.87 46.95
N GLN A 783 -15.41 -45.62 46.89
CA GLN A 783 -16.07 -44.50 47.55
C GLN A 783 -15.83 -43.18 46.82
N LYS A 784 -16.88 -42.37 46.77
CA LYS A 784 -16.92 -41.00 46.27
C LYS A 784 -17.04 -40.03 47.46
N PHE A 785 -16.40 -38.86 47.34
CA PHE A 785 -16.51 -37.75 48.26
C PHE A 785 -16.76 -36.44 47.52
N ASP A 786 -17.52 -35.53 48.14
CA ASP A 786 -17.79 -34.22 47.55
C ASP A 786 -16.67 -33.20 47.81
N SER A 787 -15.79 -33.47 48.79
CA SER A 787 -14.68 -32.59 49.18
C SER A 787 -13.34 -33.34 49.25
N ILE A 788 -12.27 -32.62 48.94
CA ILE A 788 -10.91 -33.15 48.98
C ILE A 788 -10.48 -33.52 50.41
N GLU A 789 -10.91 -32.73 51.41
CA GLU A 789 -10.59 -32.97 52.81
C GLU A 789 -11.18 -34.29 53.30
N ALA A 790 -12.42 -34.59 52.91
CA ALA A 790 -13.07 -35.85 53.25
C ALA A 790 -12.37 -37.05 52.59
N ALA A 791 -12.06 -36.95 51.29
CA ALA A 791 -11.33 -37.99 50.57
C ALA A 791 -9.92 -38.23 51.13
N ALA A 792 -9.18 -37.16 51.43
CA ALA A 792 -7.83 -37.25 51.98
C ALA A 792 -7.83 -37.86 53.39
N ASN A 793 -8.77 -37.45 54.25
CA ASN A 793 -8.90 -38.00 55.59
C ASN A 793 -9.23 -39.50 55.57
N GLU A 794 -10.12 -39.94 54.68
CA GLU A 794 -10.45 -41.36 54.56
C GLU A 794 -9.33 -42.15 53.89
N GLY A 795 -8.68 -41.60 52.87
CA GLY A 795 -7.51 -42.18 52.23
C GLY A 795 -6.36 -42.42 53.22
N LEU A 796 -6.07 -41.46 54.10
CA LEU A 796 -5.05 -41.61 55.15
C LEU A 796 -5.38 -42.70 56.17
N LYS A 797 -6.66 -42.89 56.50
CA LYS A 797 -7.10 -43.93 57.45
C LYS A 797 -7.11 -45.33 56.84
N SER A 798 -7.52 -45.42 55.59
CA SER A 798 -7.85 -46.70 54.96
C SER A 798 -6.73 -47.25 54.07
N LYS A 799 -5.83 -46.42 53.53
CA LYS A 799 -4.73 -46.88 52.65
C LYS A 799 -3.81 -47.87 53.38
N GLY A 800 -3.58 -49.02 52.75
CA GLY A 800 -2.77 -50.13 53.31
C GLY A 800 -3.44 -50.92 54.45
N SER A 801 -4.68 -50.60 54.84
CA SER A 801 -5.40 -51.36 55.88
C SER A 801 -5.84 -52.75 55.41
N ARG A 802 -5.93 -52.96 54.09
CA ARG A 802 -6.30 -54.23 53.47
C ARG A 802 -5.44 -54.49 52.23
N PRO A 803 -5.25 -55.76 51.83
CA PRO A 803 -4.40 -56.11 50.70
C PRO A 803 -4.68 -55.34 49.39
N TYR A 804 -5.96 -55.11 49.06
CA TYR A 804 -6.36 -54.46 47.82
C TYR A 804 -6.26 -52.92 47.82
N ASN A 805 -5.85 -52.30 48.93
CA ASN A 805 -5.82 -50.84 49.04
C ASN A 805 -4.45 -50.25 49.38
N GLU A 806 -3.40 -51.04 49.18
CA GLU A 806 -2.01 -50.64 49.39
C GLU A 806 -1.61 -49.46 48.48
N LYS A 807 -1.96 -49.53 47.18
CA LYS A 807 -1.60 -48.51 46.18
C LYS A 807 -2.68 -47.44 45.93
N MET A 808 -3.60 -47.23 46.87
CA MET A 808 -4.73 -46.31 46.69
C MET A 808 -4.28 -44.86 46.40
N SER A 809 -4.98 -44.19 45.48
CA SER A 809 -4.80 -42.76 45.13
C SER A 809 -6.13 -42.01 45.06
N ILE A 810 -6.07 -40.68 44.94
CA ILE A 810 -7.24 -39.79 44.81
C ILE A 810 -7.28 -39.25 43.39
N VAL A 811 -8.44 -39.37 42.74
CA VAL A 811 -8.72 -38.76 41.43
C VAL A 811 -9.92 -37.82 41.55
N LYS A 812 -9.81 -36.63 40.96
CA LYS A 812 -10.90 -35.65 40.87
C LYS A 812 -11.58 -35.77 39.50
N ILE A 813 -12.92 -35.80 39.48
CA ILE A 813 -13.72 -35.78 38.26
C ILE A 813 -14.45 -34.45 38.13
N GLU A 814 -14.29 -33.82 36.96
CA GLU A 814 -14.89 -32.53 36.56
C GLU A 814 -15.61 -32.68 35.20
N ASN A 815 -16.91 -32.96 35.25
CA ASN A 815 -17.84 -33.07 34.12
C ASN A 815 -18.70 -31.83 33.97
#